data_AF-A0A812XRN7-F1
#
_entry.id   AF-A0A812XRN7-F1
#
_cell.length_a   1.000
_cell.length_b   1.000
_cell.length_c   1.000
_cell.angle_alpha   90.00
_cell.angle_beta   90.00
_cell.angle_gamma   90.00
#
_symmetry.space_group_name_H-M   'P 1'
#
loop_
_entity.id
_entity.type
_entity.pdbx_description
1 polymer ?
#
loop_
_entity_poly.entity_id
_entity_poly.type
_entity_poly.pdbx_seq_one_letter_code
_entity_poly.pdbx_strand_id
1 'polypeptide(L)'
;MWWGTPQHVHKGRAEAAEAEKMADAVPSLGSTPMDLDIRAARASANMLDGLQSLLDSKECCDIVFLTCEEQIEAHAVVLAASSPNFCKYLRQTSMRGLKEPSAPGHEMEELFTTVSTSPPASAEAGARVAAAPPTAAGEGGEDPKAVTEVPETEAISQPKEEPGMDGAGKRSDEATAEAPMEVEVEACKPEEAAPAPSPGITSPTSDEKTKADKVRVQVNGLSSSEAMHILLDYIYKGSAAASWEYKATSAQVNKEILRLATYFGFAQLHEHAARWLAKGLTTENVVDRLVTCEEFGLGLLREKITERLALKPAEMMQVCSSPEITKHPRILQDLLVQVASLKKGGAEATEDAKEEKQEPKPDKAEREKEKHEKAEKEKHDKAEKPEKPEKKHEKEKEKPEKPSKQAEKQTGKKRKAAAIAAAVRISYGPCGKDQLIVTERQKLVTNSAARILELARPGSPIAKVVLRHICKFAQDVGDGAGTLALLLAGAVRVCSSWLREGKARRQDLEHCLSYIEAIVLREDAAEVLQGLRCSGDTSTEKRFSDLARTFFGANFPPEVCGVLSRACWRWICDNGSLPLDGDKAAVAEEVVASAAASLRSGELVKVPSAGPAMQETAGSASSARVERAVVVSGVLASSSMPRECQGRAVILDDDVAPLPVRVAMPAVALDRLEKRLVVATEQLWQAGIRLVLCAAHVHEEWTGSLSQRGIAVLHLVDEEELAVLEARCGITRRVRLGSDDVASLKAAGFQLDSFRPLQKSSEGLAGSRAYWLLDLSPESNRTPASCLLLQASSSSLAIEHRLAILRLLLVVLHGFQEPCDLIAGGLAFEVALLRMARRKITNLRGPEDRNLERNAFHVLGVDDPAKALRLEGLSWLLLEASLLEVVEAFIANLLGCRGGAGARLRSAGRTARLLASAGASELDDVPGMRAIPGGFHGFVVEPGIGACEDSTPRPVETGHLKLQQLRAMCSLVRQLCRLDPSCVDRGQLPG
;
A
#
# COMPACT_ATOMS: atom_id res chain seq x y z
N MET A 1 33.03 -9.93 3.44
CA MET A 1 32.80 -11.18 2.67
C MET A 1 31.96 -12.11 3.52
N TRP A 2 30.84 -12.65 3.02
CA TRP A 2 30.25 -13.90 3.53
C TRP A 2 29.22 -14.44 2.53
N TRP A 3 29.27 -15.74 2.23
CA TRP A 3 28.20 -16.51 1.59
C TRP A 3 28.16 -17.88 2.26
N GLY A 4 26.95 -18.39 2.54
CA GLY A 4 26.75 -19.73 3.10
C GLY A 4 26.20 -20.68 2.04
N THR A 5 26.78 -21.88 1.92
CA THR A 5 26.30 -22.93 1.02
C THR A 5 25.09 -23.68 1.61
N PRO A 6 24.15 -24.17 0.78
CA PRO A 6 23.00 -24.94 1.23
C PRO A 6 23.38 -26.39 1.60
N GLN A 7 22.64 -26.98 2.54
CA GLN A 7 22.80 -28.39 2.91
C GLN A 7 21.94 -29.32 2.02
N HIS A 8 22.47 -30.49 1.68
CA HIS A 8 21.71 -31.54 1.01
C HIS A 8 20.61 -32.12 1.92
N VAL A 9 19.45 -32.41 1.34
CA VAL A 9 18.36 -33.17 1.97
C VAL A 9 18.23 -34.52 1.28
N HIS A 10 18.37 -35.62 2.02
CA HIS A 10 18.16 -36.97 1.49
C HIS A 10 16.68 -37.24 1.19
N LYS A 11 16.40 -37.77 0.00
CA LYS A 11 15.05 -38.12 -0.46
C LYS A 11 14.72 -39.57 -0.11
N GLY A 12 13.91 -39.78 0.93
CA GLY A 12 13.40 -41.11 1.31
C GLY A 12 12.17 -41.49 0.48
N ARG A 13 12.09 -42.76 0.06
CA ARG A 13 11.01 -43.32 -0.78
C ARG A 13 10.32 -44.47 -0.04
N ALA A 14 8.99 -44.47 0.01
CA ALA A 14 8.17 -45.62 0.35
C ALA A 14 6.78 -45.44 -0.27
N GLU A 15 6.30 -46.45 -1.00
CA GLU A 15 5.01 -46.45 -1.69
C GLU A 15 4.04 -47.47 -1.05
N ALA A 16 2.77 -47.05 -0.99
CA ALA A 16 1.55 -47.78 -1.38
C ALA A 16 1.16 -49.14 -0.74
N ALA A 17 0.05 -49.11 -0.01
CA ALA A 17 -0.98 -50.15 0.22
C ALA A 17 -2.15 -49.45 0.97
N GLU A 18 -3.45 -49.81 0.91
CA GLU A 18 -4.18 -50.88 0.20
C GLU A 18 -5.41 -50.29 -0.53
N ALA A 19 -6.16 -51.12 -1.25
CA ALA A 19 -7.50 -50.81 -1.77
C ALA A 19 -8.44 -52.02 -1.62
N GLU A 20 -9.72 -51.82 -1.95
CA GLU A 20 -10.75 -52.84 -2.22
C GLU A 20 -11.42 -53.58 -1.04
N LYS A 21 -12.70 -53.26 -0.84
CA LYS A 21 -13.79 -54.24 -0.65
C LYS A 21 -15.15 -53.63 -1.02
N MET A 22 -16.08 -54.47 -1.49
CA MET A 22 -17.35 -54.07 -2.12
C MET A 22 -18.52 -54.94 -1.61
N ALA A 23 -19.74 -54.69 -2.11
CA ALA A 23 -21.03 -55.36 -1.80
C ALA A 23 -21.62 -55.01 -0.40
N ASP A 24 -22.94 -54.85 -0.20
CA ASP A 24 -24.13 -55.02 -1.06
C ASP A 24 -25.23 -53.99 -0.75
N ALA A 25 -25.99 -53.54 -1.77
CA ALA A 25 -27.41 -53.12 -1.67
C ALA A 25 -28.03 -52.81 -3.07
N VAL A 26 -29.33 -53.06 -3.23
CA VAL A 26 -30.12 -52.92 -4.48
C VAL A 26 -31.10 -51.73 -4.36
N PRO A 27 -31.46 -51.00 -5.45
CA PRO A 27 -31.88 -49.60 -5.34
C PRO A 27 -33.39 -49.35 -5.15
N SER A 28 -33.74 -48.12 -4.79
CA SER A 28 -35.10 -47.56 -4.83
C SER A 28 -35.16 -46.30 -5.71
N LEU A 29 -36.33 -46.03 -6.31
CA LEU A 29 -36.52 -44.84 -7.16
C LEU A 29 -36.79 -43.59 -6.31
N GLY A 30 -36.11 -42.49 -6.63
CA GLY A 30 -36.34 -41.17 -6.04
C GLY A 30 -35.70 -40.06 -6.87
N SER A 31 -36.41 -38.95 -7.04
CA SER A 31 -35.96 -37.78 -7.79
C SER A 31 -34.68 -37.17 -7.19
N THR A 32 -33.60 -37.09 -7.97
CA THR A 32 -32.31 -36.52 -7.54
C THR A 32 -32.32 -34.99 -7.58
N PRO A 33 -32.21 -34.29 -6.44
CA PRO A 33 -31.54 -32.98 -6.43
C PRO A 33 -30.06 -33.16 -6.79
N MET A 34 -29.38 -32.09 -7.23
CA MET A 34 -27.92 -32.12 -7.42
C MET A 34 -27.22 -32.31 -6.07
N ASP A 35 -26.58 -33.46 -5.89
CA ASP A 35 -25.80 -33.77 -4.68
C ASP A 35 -24.37 -33.19 -4.81
N LEU A 36 -24.21 -31.94 -4.39
CA LEU A 36 -22.90 -31.31 -4.25
C LEU A 36 -22.20 -31.90 -3.02
N ASP A 37 -21.37 -32.93 -3.21
CA ASP A 37 -20.62 -33.57 -2.10
C ASP A 37 -19.48 -32.69 -1.58
N ILE A 38 -19.87 -31.71 -0.76
CA ILE A 38 -19.00 -30.81 -0.03
C ILE A 38 -18.16 -31.56 1.03
N ARG A 39 -18.40 -32.86 1.30
CA ARG A 39 -17.66 -33.63 2.32
C ARG A 39 -16.27 -34.05 1.85
N ALA A 40 -16.05 -34.14 0.53
CA ALA A 40 -14.72 -34.36 -0.06
C ALA A 40 -13.75 -33.18 0.20
N ALA A 41 -14.27 -31.95 0.36
CA ALA A 41 -13.47 -30.72 0.56
C ALA A 41 -12.85 -30.58 1.98
N ARG A 42 -12.43 -31.68 2.60
CA ARG A 42 -11.84 -31.69 3.94
C ARG A 42 -10.32 -31.54 3.91
N ALA A 43 -9.88 -30.32 4.22
CA ALA A 43 -8.51 -29.95 4.61
C ALA A 43 -7.44 -29.95 3.49
N SER A 44 -7.75 -29.38 2.32
CA SER A 44 -6.72 -28.72 1.53
C SER A 44 -6.06 -27.59 2.37
N ALA A 45 -4.74 -27.44 2.23
CA ALA A 45 -4.07 -26.22 2.67
C ALA A 45 -4.49 -25.05 1.75
N ASN A 46 -4.35 -23.82 2.24
CA ASN A 46 -4.56 -22.52 1.59
C ASN A 46 -5.70 -22.38 0.56
N MET A 47 -6.50 -21.31 0.70
CA MET A 47 -7.48 -20.89 -0.33
C MET A 47 -6.88 -20.78 -1.75
N LEU A 48 -5.59 -20.44 -1.86
CA LEU A 48 -4.84 -20.38 -3.11
C LEU A 48 -4.67 -21.76 -3.77
N ASP A 49 -4.35 -22.81 -3.01
CA ASP A 49 -4.16 -24.16 -3.54
C ASP A 49 -5.51 -24.70 -4.09
N GLY A 50 -6.63 -24.30 -3.49
CA GLY A 50 -7.98 -24.55 -4.01
C GLY A 50 -8.32 -23.76 -5.29
N LEU A 51 -7.95 -22.48 -5.36
CA LEU A 51 -8.12 -21.67 -6.58
C LEU A 51 -7.23 -22.17 -7.73
N GLN A 52 -6.03 -22.65 -7.43
CA GLN A 52 -5.17 -23.35 -8.39
C GLN A 52 -5.85 -24.64 -8.88
N SER A 53 -6.41 -25.45 -7.97
CA SER A 53 -7.13 -26.68 -8.37
C SER A 53 -8.32 -26.41 -9.32
N LEU A 54 -9.02 -25.29 -9.16
CA LEU A 54 -10.09 -24.87 -10.07
C LEU A 54 -9.56 -24.35 -11.43
N LEU A 55 -8.40 -23.68 -11.42
CA LEU A 55 -7.70 -23.28 -12.66
C LEU A 55 -7.23 -24.52 -13.44
N ASP A 56 -6.63 -25.48 -12.73
CA ASP A 56 -6.11 -26.73 -13.29
C ASP A 56 -7.25 -27.62 -13.87
N SER A 57 -8.44 -27.62 -13.25
CA SER A 57 -9.63 -28.31 -13.78
C SER A 57 -10.44 -27.47 -14.78
N LYS A 58 -10.08 -26.20 -15.00
CA LYS A 58 -10.79 -25.20 -15.83
C LYS A 58 -12.24 -24.92 -15.39
N GLU A 59 -12.58 -25.27 -14.15
CA GLU A 59 -13.85 -24.90 -13.52
C GLU A 59 -13.91 -23.38 -13.30
N CYS A 60 -15.12 -22.82 -13.37
CA CYS A 60 -15.43 -21.41 -13.07
C CYS A 60 -14.60 -20.32 -13.80
N CYS A 61 -13.77 -20.69 -14.78
CA CYS A 61 -12.97 -19.76 -15.56
C CYS A 61 -13.85 -19.01 -16.57
N ASP A 62 -14.04 -17.71 -16.32
CA ASP A 62 -14.94 -16.78 -17.02
C ASP A 62 -14.23 -15.86 -18.03
N ILE A 63 -12.88 -15.86 -18.03
CA ILE A 63 -12.04 -15.16 -19.01
C ILE A 63 -11.07 -16.13 -19.69
N VAL A 64 -10.81 -15.91 -20.98
CA VAL A 64 -9.85 -16.65 -21.79
C VAL A 64 -8.90 -15.66 -22.45
N PHE A 65 -7.61 -15.80 -22.15
CA PHE A 65 -6.54 -15.10 -22.84
C PHE A 65 -6.18 -15.85 -24.13
N LEU A 66 -5.99 -15.09 -25.21
CA LEU A 66 -5.48 -15.61 -26.47
C LEU A 66 -4.03 -15.13 -26.61
N THR A 67 -3.08 -16.06 -26.59
CA THR A 67 -1.63 -15.78 -26.56
C THR A 67 -0.90 -16.75 -27.49
N CYS A 68 -0.33 -16.25 -28.59
CA CYS A 68 0.45 -17.08 -29.53
C CYS A 68 -0.26 -18.38 -29.92
N GLU A 69 -1.50 -18.26 -30.41
CA GLU A 69 -2.43 -19.35 -30.77
C GLU A 69 -2.96 -20.19 -29.58
N GLU A 70 -2.33 -20.15 -28.41
CA GLU A 70 -2.82 -20.82 -27.20
C GLU A 70 -4.00 -20.08 -26.54
N GLN A 71 -4.95 -20.85 -25.98
CA GLN A 71 -6.08 -20.34 -25.19
C GLN A 71 -5.89 -20.68 -23.71
N ILE A 72 -5.54 -19.67 -22.91
CA ILE A 72 -5.28 -19.81 -21.48
C ILE A 72 -6.49 -19.27 -20.71
N GLU A 73 -7.20 -20.16 -20.02
CA GLU A 73 -8.38 -19.79 -19.24
C GLU A 73 -7.98 -19.30 -17.83
N ALA A 74 -8.75 -18.38 -17.26
CA ALA A 74 -8.55 -17.88 -15.89
C ALA A 74 -9.85 -17.37 -15.25
N HIS A 75 -9.77 -16.96 -13.99
CA HIS A 75 -10.88 -16.36 -13.24
C HIS A 75 -10.71 -14.83 -13.14
N ALA A 76 -11.59 -14.04 -13.74
CA ALA A 76 -11.57 -12.58 -13.75
C ALA A 76 -11.61 -11.99 -12.33
N VAL A 77 -12.35 -12.62 -11.40
CA VAL A 77 -12.40 -12.22 -9.99
C VAL A 77 -11.04 -12.35 -9.29
N VAL A 78 -10.23 -13.37 -9.62
CA VAL A 78 -8.88 -13.57 -9.04
C VAL A 78 -7.91 -12.54 -9.62
N LEU A 79 -7.97 -12.29 -10.93
CA LEU A 79 -7.17 -11.26 -11.60
C LEU A 79 -7.47 -9.86 -11.03
N ALA A 80 -8.75 -9.48 -10.92
CA ALA A 80 -9.18 -8.20 -10.35
C ALA A 80 -8.82 -8.05 -8.86
N ALA A 81 -8.78 -9.15 -8.09
CA ALA A 81 -8.31 -9.13 -6.71
C ALA A 81 -6.77 -9.05 -6.60
N SER A 82 -6.03 -9.48 -7.61
CA SER A 82 -4.57 -9.51 -7.62
C SER A 82 -3.92 -8.17 -7.99
N SER A 83 -4.54 -7.37 -8.88
CA SER A 83 -4.03 -6.08 -9.32
C SER A 83 -5.14 -5.05 -9.53
N PRO A 84 -4.96 -3.78 -9.09
CA PRO A 84 -5.90 -2.71 -9.37
C PRO A 84 -5.99 -2.38 -10.86
N ASN A 85 -4.93 -2.63 -11.64
CA ASN A 85 -4.91 -2.37 -13.09
C ASN A 85 -5.72 -3.44 -13.83
N PHE A 86 -5.62 -4.72 -13.44
CA PHE A 86 -6.57 -5.76 -13.89
C PHE A 86 -8.01 -5.41 -13.51
N CYS A 87 -8.25 -4.93 -12.28
CA CYS A 87 -9.59 -4.51 -11.84
C CYS A 87 -10.15 -3.34 -12.66
N LYS A 88 -9.31 -2.34 -12.99
CA LYS A 88 -9.67 -1.22 -13.88
C LYS A 88 -9.99 -1.72 -15.29
N TYR A 89 -9.12 -2.56 -15.87
CA TYR A 89 -9.31 -3.15 -17.20
C TYR A 89 -10.62 -3.95 -17.29
N LEU A 90 -10.85 -4.88 -16.37
CA LEU A 90 -12.04 -5.75 -16.38
C LEU A 90 -13.35 -4.98 -16.17
N ARG A 91 -13.32 -3.85 -15.45
CA ARG A 91 -14.47 -2.92 -15.37
C ARG A 91 -14.68 -2.16 -16.68
N GLN A 92 -13.61 -1.71 -17.32
CA GLN A 92 -13.68 -1.01 -18.62
C GLN A 92 -14.20 -1.93 -19.73
N THR A 93 -13.75 -3.19 -19.81
CA THR A 93 -14.27 -4.15 -20.79
C THR A 93 -15.71 -4.55 -20.50
N SER A 94 -16.07 -4.81 -19.24
CA SER A 94 -17.45 -5.11 -18.83
C SER A 94 -18.44 -3.98 -19.18
N MET A 95 -18.06 -2.71 -18.98
CA MET A 95 -18.93 -1.58 -19.34
C MET A 95 -18.92 -1.23 -20.84
N ARG A 96 -17.94 -1.72 -21.63
CA ARG A 96 -17.89 -1.52 -23.09
C ARG A 96 -18.83 -2.41 -23.89
N GLY A 97 -19.46 -3.42 -23.29
CA GLY A 97 -20.40 -4.33 -23.95
C GLY A 97 -21.71 -3.72 -24.51
N LEU A 98 -21.79 -2.40 -24.68
CA LEU A 98 -22.97 -1.66 -25.13
C LEU A 98 -22.69 -0.50 -26.12
N LYS A 99 -21.43 -0.15 -26.44
CA LYS A 99 -21.13 0.97 -27.37
C LYS A 99 -19.74 0.89 -28.05
N GLU A 100 -19.65 1.59 -29.18
CA GLU A 100 -18.53 1.60 -30.13
C GLU A 100 -17.18 2.11 -29.56
N PRO A 101 -16.04 1.76 -30.19
CA PRO A 101 -14.71 2.11 -29.68
C PRO A 101 -14.43 3.63 -29.67
N SER A 102 -13.88 4.10 -28.55
CA SER A 102 -13.35 5.46 -28.37
C SER A 102 -11.95 5.62 -28.98
N ALA A 103 -11.50 6.87 -29.15
CA ALA A 103 -10.18 7.19 -29.69
C ALA A 103 -9.01 6.55 -28.91
N PRO A 104 -7.90 6.18 -29.59
CA PRO A 104 -6.73 5.58 -28.95
C PRO A 104 -6.01 6.59 -28.06
N GLY A 105 -5.64 6.17 -26.86
CA GLY A 105 -4.94 7.03 -25.89
C GLY A 105 -4.67 6.43 -24.51
N HIS A 106 -5.05 5.18 -24.25
CA HIS A 106 -4.62 4.45 -23.07
C HIS A 106 -3.64 3.35 -23.45
N GLU A 107 -2.45 3.37 -22.84
CA GLU A 107 -1.40 2.33 -22.93
C GLU A 107 -1.95 0.90 -22.70
N MET A 108 -3.04 0.78 -21.95
CA MET A 108 -3.69 -0.51 -21.70
C MET A 108 -4.39 -1.15 -22.90
N GLU A 109 -4.69 -0.38 -23.95
CA GLU A 109 -5.34 -0.88 -25.15
C GLU A 109 -4.34 -1.50 -26.13
N GLU A 110 -3.06 -1.11 -26.05
CA GLU A 110 -1.99 -1.69 -26.85
C GLU A 110 -1.75 -3.15 -26.48
N LEU A 111 -1.71 -3.49 -25.18
CA LEU A 111 -1.37 -4.83 -24.71
C LEU A 111 -2.55 -5.81 -24.68
N PHE A 112 -3.81 -5.35 -24.59
CA PHE A 112 -4.99 -6.23 -24.52
C PHE A 112 -6.19 -5.76 -25.34
N THR A 113 -6.59 -6.55 -26.33
CA THR A 113 -7.75 -6.28 -27.20
C THR A 113 -8.86 -7.32 -26.95
N THR A 114 -10.07 -6.88 -26.63
CA THR A 114 -11.24 -7.77 -26.49
C THR A 114 -11.71 -8.26 -27.87
N VAL A 115 -11.79 -9.58 -28.07
CA VAL A 115 -12.21 -10.16 -29.35
C VAL A 115 -13.70 -10.47 -29.32
N SER A 116 -14.47 -9.73 -30.13
CA SER A 116 -15.91 -9.99 -30.30
C SER A 116 -16.14 -11.28 -31.09
N THR A 117 -17.03 -12.14 -30.59
CA THR A 117 -17.32 -13.47 -31.14
C THR A 117 -18.63 -13.49 -31.95
N SER A 118 -18.85 -12.49 -32.80
CA SER A 118 -19.88 -12.56 -33.84
C SER A 118 -19.42 -13.47 -34.98
N PRO A 119 -20.18 -14.51 -35.37
CA PRO A 119 -19.82 -15.35 -36.52
C PRO A 119 -19.88 -14.54 -37.82
N PRO A 120 -18.94 -14.73 -38.77
CA PRO A 120 -18.99 -14.06 -40.06
C PRO A 120 -20.21 -14.54 -40.85
N ALA A 121 -21.11 -13.62 -41.20
CA ALA A 121 -22.29 -13.93 -41.98
C ALA A 121 -21.89 -14.41 -43.38
N SER A 122 -22.35 -15.59 -43.77
CA SER A 122 -22.09 -16.19 -45.07
C SER A 122 -22.83 -15.45 -46.18
N ALA A 123 -22.14 -15.20 -47.30
CA ALA A 123 -22.69 -14.53 -48.46
C ALA A 123 -22.67 -15.46 -49.68
N GLU A 124 -23.82 -15.68 -50.32
CA GLU A 124 -23.92 -15.91 -51.77
C GLU A 124 -25.37 -15.90 -52.30
N ALA A 125 -25.50 -15.88 -53.65
CA ALA A 125 -26.68 -16.19 -54.46
C ALA A 125 -27.99 -15.38 -54.22
N GLY A 126 -28.19 -14.30 -54.99
CA GLY A 126 -29.43 -13.51 -55.01
C GLY A 126 -30.43 -13.83 -56.15
N ALA A 127 -31.47 -13.01 -56.29
CA ALA A 127 -32.44 -13.02 -57.39
C ALA A 127 -32.96 -11.61 -57.72
N ARG A 128 -33.47 -11.39 -58.94
CA ARG A 128 -33.99 -10.10 -59.46
C ARG A 128 -35.52 -10.00 -59.32
N VAL A 129 -36.07 -8.78 -59.24
CA VAL A 129 -37.29 -8.31 -59.95
C VAL A 129 -37.37 -6.77 -59.96
N ALA A 130 -38.20 -6.22 -60.85
CA ALA A 130 -38.13 -4.89 -61.47
C ALA A 130 -38.69 -3.64 -60.70
N ALA A 131 -38.07 -2.49 -61.00
CA ALA A 131 -38.64 -1.21 -61.50
C ALA A 131 -39.37 -0.15 -60.62
N ALA A 132 -39.16 1.11 -61.07
CA ALA A 132 -39.95 2.36 -60.96
C ALA A 132 -39.70 3.36 -59.79
N PRO A 133 -39.47 4.67 -60.08
CA PRO A 133 -39.42 5.80 -59.11
C PRO A 133 -40.74 6.63 -59.10
N PRO A 134 -41.01 7.49 -58.08
CA PRO A 134 -40.54 8.90 -57.98
C PRO A 134 -40.06 9.23 -56.53
N THR A 135 -39.91 10.44 -55.96
CA THR A 135 -40.15 11.90 -56.25
C THR A 135 -39.14 12.66 -55.35
N ALA A 136 -38.52 13.84 -55.59
CA ALA A 136 -38.79 15.09 -56.33
C ALA A 136 -39.64 16.17 -55.60
N ALA A 137 -39.00 16.93 -54.70
CA ALA A 137 -39.34 18.28 -54.18
C ALA A 137 -38.03 18.89 -53.62
N GLY A 138 -37.72 20.20 -53.60
CA GLY A 138 -38.56 21.42 -53.70
C GLY A 138 -38.92 21.91 -52.29
N GLU A 139 -38.70 23.15 -51.82
CA GLU A 139 -38.22 24.45 -52.38
C GLU A 139 -37.43 25.18 -51.24
N GLY A 140 -36.75 26.34 -51.31
CA GLY A 140 -36.40 27.37 -52.31
C GLY A 140 -35.07 28.06 -51.87
N GLY A 141 -34.46 29.03 -52.57
CA GLY A 141 -34.87 30.45 -52.62
C GLY A 141 -34.35 31.22 -51.37
N GLU A 142 -33.57 32.31 -51.42
CA GLU A 142 -33.20 33.22 -52.53
C GLU A 142 -31.75 33.77 -52.42
N ASP A 143 -31.17 34.11 -53.58
CA ASP A 143 -30.00 34.98 -53.82
C ASP A 143 -30.55 36.30 -54.46
N PRO A 144 -29.79 37.33 -54.94
CA PRO A 144 -28.33 37.52 -54.96
C PRO A 144 -27.84 38.93 -54.54
N LYS A 145 -26.50 39.13 -54.57
CA LYS A 145 -25.93 40.26 -55.35
C LYS A 145 -24.46 40.03 -55.71
N ALA A 146 -24.13 40.25 -56.97
CA ALA A 146 -22.79 40.08 -57.54
C ALA A 146 -22.24 41.38 -58.14
N VAL A 147 -20.91 41.49 -58.22
CA VAL A 147 -20.21 42.39 -59.16
C VAL A 147 -19.01 41.62 -59.72
N THR A 148 -18.83 41.73 -61.04
CA THR A 148 -17.71 41.25 -61.88
C THR A 148 -16.39 42.00 -61.54
N GLU A 149 -15.18 41.73 -62.07
CA GLU A 149 -14.72 41.35 -63.42
C GLU A 149 -13.50 40.39 -63.42
N VAL A 150 -13.04 40.04 -64.62
CA VAL A 150 -11.90 39.19 -65.03
C VAL A 150 -11.27 39.86 -66.28
N PRO A 151 -10.15 39.40 -66.89
CA PRO A 151 -9.13 38.44 -66.47
C PRO A 151 -7.68 39.00 -66.65
N GLU A 152 -6.66 38.14 -66.53
CA GLU A 152 -5.72 37.96 -67.66
C GLU A 152 -5.02 36.59 -67.60
N THR A 153 -4.41 36.17 -68.71
CA THR A 153 -3.87 34.82 -68.92
C THR A 153 -2.57 34.88 -69.71
N GLU A 154 -1.57 34.08 -69.34
CA GLU A 154 -0.56 33.63 -70.30
C GLU A 154 0.05 32.28 -69.90
N ALA A 155 0.78 31.64 -70.83
CA ALA A 155 1.18 30.24 -70.76
C ALA A 155 2.51 29.98 -71.49
N ILE A 156 2.81 28.69 -71.75
CA ILE A 156 3.89 28.19 -72.63
C ILE A 156 5.32 28.32 -72.04
N SER A 157 5.94 27.17 -71.72
CA SER A 157 7.21 26.70 -72.34
C SER A 157 7.87 25.55 -71.56
N GLN A 158 8.08 24.42 -72.24
CA GLN A 158 9.23 23.53 -72.00
C GLN A 158 10.41 24.02 -72.86
N PRO A 159 11.66 23.57 -72.63
CA PRO A 159 12.17 22.47 -73.46
C PRO A 159 13.27 21.57 -72.85
N LYS A 160 13.49 20.40 -73.49
CA LYS A 160 14.78 19.69 -73.75
C LYS A 160 15.74 19.36 -72.58
N GLU A 161 16.10 18.10 -72.30
CA GLU A 161 16.84 17.05 -73.08
C GLU A 161 18.29 16.86 -72.57
N GLU A 162 18.78 15.64 -72.77
CA GLU A 162 20.05 14.99 -72.35
C GLU A 162 21.36 15.57 -72.98
N PRO A 163 22.61 15.11 -72.68
CA PRO A 163 22.99 13.79 -72.12
C PRO A 163 24.18 13.65 -71.13
N GLY A 164 24.16 12.54 -70.39
CA GLY A 164 25.20 11.47 -70.36
C GLY A 164 26.64 11.71 -69.86
N MET A 165 27.15 10.74 -69.07
CA MET A 165 28.51 10.20 -69.21
C MET A 165 28.69 8.83 -68.51
N ASP A 166 29.44 7.93 -69.14
CA ASP A 166 29.73 6.56 -68.66
C ASP A 166 30.80 6.50 -67.55
N GLY A 167 30.82 5.38 -66.80
CA GLY A 167 31.76 5.14 -65.70
C GLY A 167 31.93 3.65 -65.34
N ALA A 168 32.18 2.79 -66.32
CA ALA A 168 32.20 1.34 -66.12
C ALA A 168 33.52 0.77 -65.57
N GLY A 169 33.41 -0.16 -64.62
CA GLY A 169 34.27 -1.35 -64.55
C GLY A 169 35.27 -1.46 -63.39
N LYS A 170 35.07 -2.50 -62.56
CA LYS A 170 35.90 -3.72 -62.68
C LYS A 170 35.24 -4.93 -62.01
N ARG A 171 35.42 -6.11 -62.63
CA ARG A 171 35.24 -7.43 -61.99
C ARG A 171 36.57 -7.90 -61.41
N SER A 172 36.49 -8.78 -60.42
CA SER A 172 37.44 -9.87 -60.23
C SER A 172 36.70 -11.02 -59.55
N ASP A 173 36.33 -12.03 -60.33
CA ASP A 173 35.73 -13.26 -59.84
C ASP A 173 36.82 -14.16 -59.22
N GLU A 174 36.55 -14.79 -58.08
CA GLU A 174 37.19 -16.07 -57.72
C GLU A 174 36.24 -16.87 -56.82
N ALA A 175 36.23 -18.20 -56.97
CA ALA A 175 35.23 -19.07 -56.37
C ALA A 175 35.84 -20.39 -55.91
N THR A 176 35.39 -20.87 -54.75
CA THR A 176 35.62 -22.25 -54.29
C THR A 176 34.31 -22.76 -53.71
N ALA A 177 33.94 -24.00 -54.04
CA ALA A 177 32.70 -24.64 -53.58
C ALA A 177 33.03 -25.96 -52.87
N GLU A 178 32.27 -26.26 -51.82
CA GLU A 178 32.07 -27.62 -51.33
C GLU A 178 30.57 -27.86 -51.09
N ALA A 179 30.13 -29.11 -51.23
CA ALA A 179 28.72 -29.50 -51.27
C ALA A 179 28.29 -30.21 -49.96
N PRO A 180 26.99 -30.19 -49.61
CA PRO A 180 26.48 -30.97 -48.49
C PRO A 180 26.44 -32.47 -48.83
N MET A 181 26.68 -33.32 -47.83
CA MET A 181 26.43 -34.76 -47.94
C MET A 181 24.96 -35.08 -47.64
N GLU A 182 24.34 -35.84 -48.54
CA GLU A 182 23.15 -36.64 -48.26
C GLU A 182 23.56 -37.96 -47.60
N VAL A 183 22.70 -38.55 -46.77
CA VAL A 183 22.76 -39.96 -46.34
C VAL A 183 21.34 -40.53 -46.39
N GLU A 184 21.22 -41.76 -46.86
CA GLU A 184 20.00 -42.34 -47.44
C GLU A 184 19.01 -42.95 -46.42
N VAL A 185 17.89 -43.45 -46.94
CA VAL A 185 16.76 -44.05 -46.20
C VAL A 185 16.59 -45.52 -46.60
N GLU A 186 16.60 -46.44 -45.62
CA GLU A 186 16.00 -47.77 -45.72
C GLU A 186 14.91 -47.89 -44.64
N ALA A 187 13.60 -48.08 -44.87
CA ALA A 187 12.79 -48.71 -45.94
C ALA A 187 12.44 -50.19 -45.69
N CYS A 188 11.21 -50.42 -45.23
CA CYS A 188 10.48 -51.67 -45.49
C CYS A 188 8.94 -51.47 -45.49
N LYS A 189 8.29 -52.19 -46.40
CA LYS A 189 6.87 -52.33 -46.74
C LYS A 189 6.72 -53.77 -47.29
N PRO A 190 5.52 -54.30 -47.63
CA PRO A 190 4.15 -53.87 -47.32
C PRO A 190 3.31 -55.02 -46.72
N GLU A 191 2.00 -54.83 -46.50
CA GLU A 191 0.98 -55.74 -47.07
C GLU A 191 -0.34 -54.98 -47.31
N GLU A 192 -1.22 -55.50 -48.18
CA GLU A 192 -2.35 -54.77 -48.78
C GLU A 192 -3.55 -55.70 -49.05
N ALA A 193 -4.74 -55.34 -48.55
CA ALA A 193 -6.02 -55.90 -48.98
C ALA A 193 -7.20 -54.94 -48.68
N ALA A 194 -8.19 -54.91 -49.56
CA ALA A 194 -9.38 -54.02 -49.54
C ALA A 194 -10.67 -54.85 -49.20
N PRO A 195 -11.94 -54.35 -49.30
CA PRO A 195 -12.45 -53.05 -49.77
C PRO A 195 -13.57 -52.38 -48.91
N ALA A 196 -14.19 -51.33 -49.44
CA ALA A 196 -15.22 -50.49 -48.79
C ALA A 196 -16.65 -51.08 -48.77
N PRO A 197 -17.62 -50.41 -48.08
CA PRO A 197 -18.54 -49.57 -48.86
C PRO A 197 -19.06 -48.27 -48.19
N SER A 198 -19.34 -47.27 -49.05
CA SER A 198 -20.42 -46.25 -49.06
C SER A 198 -20.84 -45.44 -47.80
N PRO A 199 -21.19 -44.14 -47.96
CA PRO A 199 -21.53 -43.25 -46.84
C PRO A 199 -22.97 -43.41 -46.33
N GLY A 200 -23.13 -43.46 -45.00
CA GLY A 200 -24.43 -43.32 -44.32
C GLY A 200 -24.63 -41.91 -43.78
N ILE A 201 -25.81 -41.33 -44.00
CA ILE A 201 -26.19 -40.02 -43.46
C ILE A 201 -26.65 -40.17 -42.01
N THR A 202 -25.99 -39.51 -41.07
CA THR A 202 -26.46 -39.35 -39.69
C THR A 202 -26.33 -37.89 -39.24
N SER A 203 -27.47 -37.24 -38.98
CA SER A 203 -27.54 -35.87 -38.47
C SER A 203 -26.95 -35.74 -37.05
N PRO A 204 -26.34 -34.61 -36.68
CA PRO A 204 -25.84 -34.39 -35.33
C PRO A 204 -26.99 -34.29 -34.31
N THR A 205 -26.84 -34.98 -33.18
CA THR A 205 -27.78 -34.89 -32.05
C THR A 205 -27.51 -33.65 -31.20
N SER A 206 -28.58 -33.01 -30.73
CA SER A 206 -28.53 -31.72 -30.04
C SER A 206 -28.23 -31.84 -28.53
N ASP A 207 -27.02 -31.46 -28.12
CA ASP A 207 -26.67 -31.23 -26.69
C ASP A 207 -25.83 -29.96 -26.45
N GLU A 208 -25.82 -29.01 -27.40
CA GLU A 208 -25.31 -27.65 -27.14
C GLU A 208 -26.34 -26.82 -26.37
N LYS A 209 -26.25 -26.85 -25.04
CA LYS A 209 -27.11 -26.02 -24.17
C LYS A 209 -26.31 -25.26 -23.11
N THR A 210 -26.36 -23.94 -23.19
CA THR A 210 -25.86 -22.98 -22.18
C THR A 210 -24.39 -23.16 -21.78
N LYS A 211 -23.48 -23.19 -22.76
CA LYS A 211 -22.08 -22.84 -22.52
C LYS A 211 -22.00 -21.31 -22.39
N ALA A 212 -21.77 -20.79 -21.19
CA ALA A 212 -21.75 -19.35 -20.95
C ALA A 212 -20.59 -18.67 -21.71
N ASP A 213 -20.84 -17.48 -22.25
CA ASP A 213 -19.87 -16.73 -23.04
C ASP A 213 -18.69 -16.23 -22.19
N LYS A 214 -17.57 -16.97 -22.26
CA LYS A 214 -16.31 -16.57 -21.63
C LYS A 214 -15.73 -15.35 -22.35
N VAL A 215 -15.30 -14.35 -21.60
CA VAL A 215 -14.72 -13.12 -22.15
C VAL A 215 -13.38 -13.44 -22.82
N ARG A 216 -13.25 -13.22 -24.13
CA ARG A 216 -12.00 -13.45 -24.87
C ARG A 216 -11.17 -12.18 -24.98
N VAL A 217 -9.93 -12.26 -24.52
CA VAL A 217 -8.97 -11.14 -24.54
C VAL A 217 -7.71 -11.58 -25.27
N GLN A 218 -7.47 -11.00 -26.44
CA GLN A 218 -6.19 -11.12 -27.14
C GLN A 218 -5.13 -10.35 -26.36
N VAL A 219 -4.00 -11.00 -26.09
CA VAL A 219 -2.81 -10.31 -25.57
C VAL A 219 -1.87 -10.04 -26.75
N ASN A 220 -1.47 -8.78 -26.89
CA ASN A 220 -0.58 -8.31 -27.95
C ASN A 220 0.84 -8.16 -27.42
N GLY A 221 1.84 -8.21 -28.30
CA GLY A 221 3.23 -7.96 -27.93
C GLY A 221 3.91 -9.05 -27.08
N LEU A 222 3.24 -10.18 -26.85
CA LEU A 222 3.83 -11.43 -26.38
C LEU A 222 4.23 -12.30 -27.58
N SER A 223 5.38 -12.96 -27.50
CA SER A 223 5.86 -13.95 -28.47
C SER A 223 5.88 -15.37 -27.91
N SER A 224 5.58 -15.54 -26.61
CA SER A 224 5.38 -16.85 -25.99
C SER A 224 4.24 -16.84 -24.98
N SER A 225 3.42 -17.90 -24.97
CA SER A 225 2.41 -18.14 -23.95
C SER A 225 3.02 -18.40 -22.55
N GLU A 226 4.29 -18.81 -22.48
CA GLU A 226 5.03 -19.04 -21.23
C GLU A 226 5.04 -17.79 -20.32
N ALA A 227 5.15 -16.59 -20.90
CA ALA A 227 5.12 -15.34 -20.15
C ALA A 227 3.79 -15.15 -19.41
N MET A 228 2.68 -15.58 -20.02
CA MET A 228 1.35 -15.53 -19.45
C MET A 228 1.12 -16.64 -18.43
N HIS A 229 1.61 -17.86 -18.69
CA HIS A 229 1.61 -18.95 -17.71
C HIS A 229 2.37 -18.57 -16.44
N ILE A 230 3.56 -17.98 -16.54
CA ILE A 230 4.35 -17.53 -15.37
C ILE A 230 3.64 -16.39 -14.60
N LEU A 231 2.91 -15.51 -15.29
CA LEU A 231 2.09 -14.47 -14.66
C LEU A 231 0.93 -15.08 -13.85
N LEU A 232 0.20 -16.05 -14.42
CA LEU A 232 -0.89 -16.75 -13.72
C LEU A 232 -0.35 -17.59 -12.56
N ASP A 233 0.76 -18.30 -12.75
CA ASP A 233 1.43 -19.05 -11.68
C ASP A 233 1.77 -18.17 -10.48
N TYR A 234 2.30 -16.97 -10.72
CA TYR A 234 2.59 -15.98 -9.68
C TYR A 234 1.31 -15.50 -8.95
N ILE A 235 0.21 -15.32 -9.68
CA ILE A 235 -1.08 -14.89 -9.11
C ILE A 235 -1.73 -15.99 -8.26
N TYR A 236 -1.79 -17.23 -8.77
CA TYR A 236 -2.53 -18.33 -8.15
C TYR A 236 -1.70 -19.06 -7.07
N LYS A 237 -0.43 -19.41 -7.31
CA LYS A 237 0.45 -19.96 -6.25
C LYS A 237 0.86 -18.88 -5.25
N GLY A 238 0.83 -17.61 -5.67
CA GLY A 238 0.86 -16.44 -4.81
C GLY A 238 2.24 -16.05 -4.30
N SER A 239 2.57 -14.76 -4.40
CA SER A 239 3.85 -14.12 -4.01
C SER A 239 4.31 -14.28 -2.54
N ALA A 240 3.61 -15.08 -1.73
CA ALA A 240 3.96 -15.38 -0.33
C ALA A 240 4.06 -16.88 -0.02
N ALA A 241 3.84 -17.77 -0.99
CA ALA A 241 4.09 -19.20 -0.86
C ALA A 241 5.58 -19.50 -1.08
N ALA A 242 6.18 -20.28 -0.19
CA ALA A 242 7.61 -20.62 -0.26
C ALA A 242 7.97 -21.64 -1.36
N SER A 243 7.01 -22.00 -2.21
CA SER A 243 7.09 -23.04 -3.24
C SER A 243 7.08 -22.52 -4.68
N TRP A 244 6.74 -21.25 -4.92
CA TRP A 244 6.77 -20.68 -6.27
C TRP A 244 8.21 -20.29 -6.66
N GLU A 245 8.69 -20.81 -7.78
CA GLU A 245 10.06 -20.61 -8.26
C GLU A 245 10.07 -20.01 -9.68
N TYR A 246 10.60 -18.79 -9.81
CA TYR A 246 10.61 -18.06 -11.07
C TYR A 246 11.59 -18.67 -12.09
N LYS A 247 11.07 -19.15 -13.22
CA LYS A 247 11.79 -19.84 -14.30
C LYS A 247 11.29 -19.43 -15.69
N ALA A 248 11.73 -18.27 -16.18
CA ALA A 248 11.67 -17.98 -17.62
C ALA A 248 12.72 -18.82 -18.37
N THR A 249 12.34 -19.46 -19.48
CA THR A 249 13.24 -20.25 -20.35
C THR A 249 14.23 -19.38 -21.12
N SER A 250 13.80 -18.18 -21.51
CA SER A 250 14.54 -17.30 -22.42
C SER A 250 14.55 -15.84 -21.96
N ALA A 251 15.49 -15.06 -22.50
CA ALA A 251 15.57 -13.62 -22.25
C ALA A 251 14.33 -12.88 -22.76
N GLN A 252 13.76 -13.32 -23.88
CA GLN A 252 12.53 -12.75 -24.45
C GLN A 252 11.31 -13.00 -23.55
N VAL A 253 11.13 -14.22 -23.03
CA VAL A 253 10.06 -14.50 -22.04
C VAL A 253 10.26 -13.65 -20.78
N ASN A 254 11.50 -13.51 -20.28
CA ASN A 254 11.77 -12.65 -19.13
C ASN A 254 11.46 -11.17 -19.41
N LYS A 255 11.71 -10.70 -20.64
CA LYS A 255 11.41 -9.34 -21.11
C LYS A 255 9.90 -9.09 -21.18
N GLU A 256 9.14 -10.06 -21.69
CA GLU A 256 7.68 -10.03 -21.72
C GLU A 256 7.07 -10.04 -20.31
N ILE A 257 7.64 -10.81 -19.38
CA ILE A 257 7.21 -10.79 -17.98
C ILE A 257 7.53 -9.44 -17.29
N LEU A 258 8.65 -8.79 -17.63
CA LEU A 258 8.91 -7.42 -17.13
C LEU A 258 7.86 -6.43 -17.62
N ARG A 259 7.43 -6.50 -18.89
CA ARG A 259 6.31 -5.70 -19.43
C ARG A 259 5.03 -5.96 -18.63
N LEU A 260 4.59 -7.21 -18.55
CA LEU A 260 3.39 -7.62 -17.82
C LEU A 260 3.44 -7.19 -16.34
N ALA A 261 4.58 -7.37 -15.66
CA ALA A 261 4.73 -7.07 -14.25
C ALA A 261 4.72 -5.57 -13.94
N THR A 262 5.37 -4.74 -14.77
CA THR A 262 5.33 -3.27 -14.66
C THR A 262 3.93 -2.75 -14.94
N TYR A 263 3.36 -3.15 -16.08
CA TYR A 263 2.04 -2.76 -16.56
C TYR A 263 0.91 -3.07 -15.55
N PHE A 264 0.94 -4.24 -14.90
CA PHE A 264 -0.04 -4.60 -13.87
C PHE A 264 0.37 -4.21 -12.43
N GLY A 265 1.51 -3.57 -12.22
CA GLY A 265 1.98 -3.17 -10.89
C GLY A 265 2.43 -4.33 -9.97
N PHE A 266 2.75 -5.49 -10.53
CA PHE A 266 3.23 -6.66 -9.79
C PHE A 266 4.70 -6.53 -9.37
N ALA A 267 4.98 -5.59 -8.46
CA ALA A 267 6.34 -5.21 -8.06
C ALA A 267 7.24 -6.39 -7.61
N GLN A 268 6.69 -7.44 -7.01
CA GLN A 268 7.48 -8.64 -6.64
C GLN A 268 7.79 -9.53 -7.86
N LEU A 269 6.86 -9.73 -8.80
CA LEU A 269 7.14 -10.42 -10.06
C LEU A 269 8.20 -9.68 -10.88
N HIS A 270 8.12 -8.34 -10.93
CA HIS A 270 9.12 -7.47 -11.54
C HIS A 270 10.50 -7.64 -10.87
N GLU A 271 10.56 -7.70 -9.53
CA GLU A 271 11.80 -7.98 -8.81
C GLU A 271 12.34 -9.40 -9.07
N HIS A 272 11.48 -10.40 -9.26
CA HIS A 272 11.89 -11.76 -9.62
C HIS A 272 12.48 -11.83 -11.03
N ALA A 273 11.88 -11.15 -12.02
CA ALA A 273 12.39 -11.06 -13.38
C ALA A 273 13.70 -10.22 -13.46
N ALA A 274 13.80 -9.15 -12.66
CA ALA A 274 15.06 -8.41 -12.50
C ALA A 274 16.15 -9.29 -11.85
N ARG A 275 15.82 -10.08 -10.82
CA ARG A 275 16.75 -11.05 -10.22
C ARG A 275 17.16 -12.18 -11.17
N TRP A 276 16.39 -12.47 -12.22
CA TRP A 276 16.78 -13.41 -13.29
C TRP A 276 17.83 -12.80 -14.23
N LEU A 277 17.70 -11.52 -14.60
CA LEU A 277 18.72 -10.79 -15.38
C LEU A 277 20.10 -10.76 -14.70
N ALA A 278 20.17 -10.93 -13.38
CA ALA A 278 21.42 -11.04 -12.61
C ALA A 278 22.08 -12.44 -12.61
N LYS A 279 21.40 -13.49 -13.10
CA LYS A 279 21.87 -14.90 -13.08
C LYS A 279 22.45 -15.31 -14.43
N GLY A 280 23.63 -15.95 -14.44
CA GLY A 280 24.23 -16.48 -15.67
C GLY A 280 24.60 -15.40 -16.68
N LEU A 281 25.17 -14.30 -16.20
CA LEU A 281 25.76 -13.24 -17.04
C LEU A 281 26.96 -13.82 -17.81
N THR A 282 26.96 -13.66 -19.13
CA THR A 282 28.08 -13.98 -20.03
C THR A 282 28.42 -12.76 -20.87
N THR A 283 29.61 -12.71 -21.46
CA THR A 283 30.01 -11.59 -22.35
C THR A 283 29.14 -11.48 -23.60
N GLU A 284 28.52 -12.57 -24.03
CA GLU A 284 27.52 -12.62 -25.09
C GLU A 284 26.19 -11.99 -24.64
N ASN A 285 25.64 -12.43 -23.49
CA ASN A 285 24.27 -12.07 -23.10
C ASN A 285 24.13 -10.76 -22.29
N VAL A 286 25.24 -10.14 -21.88
CA VAL A 286 25.21 -8.99 -20.99
C VAL A 286 24.78 -7.68 -21.68
N VAL A 287 24.97 -7.54 -22.99
CA VAL A 287 24.51 -6.36 -23.76
C VAL A 287 22.99 -6.29 -23.70
N ASP A 288 22.29 -7.34 -24.15
CA ASP A 288 20.83 -7.46 -24.08
C ASP A 288 20.26 -7.24 -22.67
N ARG A 289 20.96 -7.74 -21.65
CA ARG A 289 20.54 -7.56 -20.25
C ARG A 289 20.71 -6.12 -19.78
N LEU A 290 21.76 -5.41 -20.19
CA LEU A 290 21.93 -3.98 -19.90
C LEU A 290 20.90 -3.13 -20.64
N VAL A 291 20.59 -3.46 -21.90
CA VAL A 291 19.50 -2.83 -22.69
C VAL A 291 18.15 -3.07 -22.03
N THR A 292 17.86 -4.30 -21.61
CA THR A 292 16.63 -4.64 -20.86
C THR A 292 16.57 -3.88 -19.53
N CYS A 293 17.70 -3.71 -18.83
CA CYS A 293 17.73 -2.89 -17.62
C CYS A 293 17.50 -1.39 -17.89
N GLU A 294 17.81 -0.87 -19.07
CA GLU A 294 17.47 0.50 -19.47
C GLU A 294 15.99 0.63 -19.86
N GLU A 295 15.44 -0.33 -20.63
CA GLU A 295 14.02 -0.37 -21.05
C GLU A 295 13.04 -0.42 -19.86
N PHE A 296 13.37 -1.13 -18.77
CA PHE A 296 12.52 -1.26 -17.58
C PHE A 296 12.98 -0.41 -16.38
N GLY A 297 13.85 0.58 -16.59
CA GLY A 297 14.28 1.51 -15.53
C GLY A 297 15.03 0.85 -14.36
N LEU A 298 15.62 -0.32 -14.55
CA LEU A 298 16.32 -1.12 -13.55
C LEU A 298 17.73 -0.58 -13.24
N GLY A 299 17.87 0.73 -13.00
CA GLY A 299 19.16 1.42 -12.84
C GLY A 299 20.10 0.78 -11.81
N LEU A 300 19.58 0.49 -10.60
CA LEU A 300 20.33 -0.17 -9.51
C LEU A 300 20.78 -1.61 -9.82
N LEU A 301 20.26 -2.23 -10.89
CA LEU A 301 20.74 -3.51 -11.41
C LEU A 301 21.71 -3.30 -12.58
N ARG A 302 21.41 -2.36 -13.49
CA ARG A 302 22.31 -1.91 -14.57
C ARG A 302 23.69 -1.59 -13.99
N GLU A 303 23.74 -0.72 -12.98
CA GLU A 303 24.95 -0.35 -12.22
C GLU A 303 25.75 -1.56 -11.70
N LYS A 304 25.07 -2.54 -11.09
CA LYS A 304 25.71 -3.75 -10.52
C LYS A 304 26.15 -4.77 -11.56
N ILE A 305 25.57 -4.73 -12.76
CA ILE A 305 26.06 -5.51 -13.90
C ILE A 305 27.32 -4.83 -14.47
N THR A 306 27.29 -3.51 -14.65
CA THR A 306 28.46 -2.73 -15.10
C THR A 306 29.62 -2.85 -14.11
N GLU A 307 29.38 -2.72 -12.80
CA GLU A 307 30.38 -2.90 -11.73
C GLU A 307 31.05 -4.29 -11.82
N ARG A 308 30.26 -5.35 -12.04
CA ARG A 308 30.77 -6.73 -12.18
C ARG A 308 31.58 -6.95 -13.46
N LEU A 309 31.24 -6.27 -14.56
CA LEU A 309 32.07 -6.25 -15.77
C LEU A 309 33.36 -5.47 -15.53
N ALA A 310 33.29 -4.32 -14.85
CA ALA A 310 34.42 -3.44 -14.59
C ALA A 310 35.49 -4.12 -13.71
N LEU A 311 35.08 -5.01 -12.79
CA LEU A 311 35.96 -5.91 -12.04
C LEU A 311 36.69 -6.96 -12.89
N LYS A 312 36.35 -7.13 -14.19
CA LYS A 312 36.93 -8.10 -15.11
C LYS A 312 37.28 -7.46 -16.48
N PRO A 313 38.43 -6.76 -16.59
CA PRO A 313 38.79 -6.02 -17.79
C PRO A 313 38.77 -6.82 -19.11
N ALA A 314 39.10 -8.11 -19.10
CA ALA A 314 39.04 -8.95 -20.30
C ALA A 314 37.60 -9.19 -20.80
N GLU A 315 36.67 -9.53 -19.90
CA GLU A 315 35.26 -9.72 -20.24
C GLU A 315 34.64 -8.38 -20.70
N MET A 316 34.98 -7.28 -20.03
CA MET A 316 34.53 -5.95 -20.43
C MET A 316 35.08 -5.50 -21.80
N MET A 317 36.35 -5.78 -22.12
CA MET A 317 36.90 -5.50 -23.46
C MET A 317 36.21 -6.31 -24.56
N GLN A 318 35.82 -7.57 -24.29
CA GLN A 318 35.01 -8.37 -25.21
C GLN A 318 33.63 -7.74 -25.44
N VAL A 319 32.96 -7.29 -24.37
CA VAL A 319 31.65 -6.61 -24.45
C VAL A 319 31.73 -5.30 -25.24
N CYS A 320 32.74 -4.47 -24.97
CA CYS A 320 32.98 -3.23 -25.71
C CYS A 320 33.38 -3.46 -27.19
N SER A 321 33.76 -4.69 -27.56
CA SER A 321 34.06 -5.09 -28.94
C SER A 321 32.88 -5.79 -29.64
N SER A 322 31.77 -6.08 -28.94
CA SER A 322 30.58 -6.64 -29.58
C SER A 322 29.96 -5.62 -30.53
N PRO A 323 29.55 -5.99 -31.76
CA PRO A 323 28.86 -5.07 -32.66
C PRO A 323 27.54 -4.56 -32.06
N GLU A 324 26.94 -5.27 -31.12
CA GLU A 324 25.65 -4.91 -30.53
C GLU A 324 25.74 -3.72 -29.57
N ILE A 325 26.85 -3.54 -28.85
CA ILE A 325 27.00 -2.41 -27.92
C ILE A 325 27.01 -1.06 -28.69
N THR A 326 27.40 -1.08 -29.97
CA THR A 326 27.41 0.12 -30.84
C THR A 326 26.00 0.62 -31.16
N LYS A 327 24.98 -0.24 -31.07
CA LYS A 327 23.56 0.14 -31.19
C LYS A 327 23.08 0.94 -29.96
N HIS A 328 23.81 0.88 -28.84
CA HIS A 328 23.42 1.43 -27.54
C HIS A 328 24.53 2.33 -26.95
N PRO A 329 24.83 3.49 -27.59
CA PRO A 329 25.98 4.32 -27.25
C PRO A 329 26.00 4.84 -25.80
N ARG A 330 24.83 4.97 -25.15
CA ARG A 330 24.75 5.31 -23.70
C ARG A 330 25.35 4.23 -22.82
N ILE A 331 25.07 2.95 -23.10
CA ILE A 331 25.62 1.82 -22.34
C ILE A 331 27.13 1.73 -22.55
N LEU A 332 27.61 1.96 -23.78
CA LEU A 332 29.03 2.04 -24.09
C LEU A 332 29.72 3.20 -23.35
N GLN A 333 29.09 4.38 -23.31
CA GLN A 333 29.59 5.55 -22.58
C GLN A 333 29.70 5.27 -21.08
N ASP A 334 28.67 4.70 -20.46
CA ASP A 334 28.66 4.38 -19.02
C ASP A 334 29.71 3.32 -18.66
N LEU A 335 29.89 2.30 -19.51
CA LEU A 335 30.99 1.33 -19.39
C LEU A 335 32.35 2.04 -19.41
N LEU A 336 32.61 2.87 -20.44
CA LEU A 336 33.88 3.59 -20.61
C LEU A 336 34.18 4.55 -19.44
N VAL A 337 33.15 5.22 -18.90
CA VAL A 337 33.27 6.07 -17.71
C VAL A 337 33.69 5.25 -16.49
N GLN A 338 33.11 4.06 -16.27
CA GLN A 338 33.56 3.19 -15.18
C GLN A 338 35.00 2.69 -15.37
N VAL A 339 35.44 2.38 -16.59
CA VAL A 339 36.86 2.02 -16.86
C VAL A 339 37.80 3.17 -16.51
N ALA A 340 37.46 4.41 -16.88
CA ALA A 340 38.25 5.59 -16.58
C ALA A 340 38.34 5.85 -15.07
N SER A 341 37.22 5.72 -14.35
CA SER A 341 37.17 5.85 -12.89
C SER A 341 38.04 4.81 -12.17
N LEU A 342 37.97 3.53 -12.56
CA LEU A 342 38.80 2.47 -11.97
C LEU A 342 40.29 2.69 -12.24
N LYS A 343 40.66 3.11 -13.45
CA LYS A 343 42.07 3.44 -13.76
C LYS A 343 42.60 4.59 -12.91
N LYS A 344 41.78 5.61 -12.63
CA LYS A 344 42.20 6.76 -11.82
C LYS A 344 42.49 6.38 -10.36
N GLY A 345 41.66 5.52 -9.75
CA GLY A 345 41.86 5.05 -8.38
C GLY A 345 43.02 4.06 -8.17
N GLY A 346 43.63 3.54 -9.25
CA GLY A 346 44.69 2.54 -9.17
C GLY A 346 46.12 3.09 -9.05
N ALA A 347 46.34 4.38 -9.34
CA ALA A 347 47.68 4.97 -9.37
C ALA A 347 48.16 5.49 -8.00
N GLU A 348 47.27 6.18 -7.27
CA GLU A 348 47.60 6.89 -6.02
C GLU A 348 47.85 5.96 -4.81
N ALA A 349 47.67 4.65 -4.97
CA ALA A 349 47.75 3.66 -3.87
C ALA A 349 49.09 2.92 -3.75
N THR A 350 50.13 3.29 -4.52
CA THR A 350 51.38 2.50 -4.60
C THR A 350 52.71 3.24 -4.44
N GLU A 351 52.73 4.57 -4.30
CA GLU A 351 54.00 5.32 -4.11
C GLU A 351 54.40 5.50 -2.62
N ASP A 352 53.44 5.70 -1.71
CA ASP A 352 53.68 5.97 -0.26
C ASP A 352 54.22 4.78 0.57
N ALA A 353 54.64 3.68 -0.05
CA ALA A 353 54.91 2.40 0.62
C ALA A 353 56.36 1.91 0.53
N LYS A 354 57.34 2.77 0.22
CA LYS A 354 58.68 2.30 -0.20
C LYS A 354 59.93 3.11 0.20
N GLU A 355 59.93 3.81 1.34
CA GLU A 355 61.16 4.48 1.80
C GLU A 355 61.41 4.41 3.33
N GLU A 356 61.73 3.22 3.86
CA GLU A 356 62.69 3.11 4.97
C GLU A 356 63.34 1.72 5.06
N LYS A 357 64.67 1.63 4.83
CA LYS A 357 65.48 0.47 5.26
C LYS A 357 66.99 0.74 5.22
N GLN A 358 67.65 0.72 6.38
CA GLN A 358 69.09 0.43 6.50
C GLN A 358 69.34 -0.59 7.63
N GLU A 359 70.51 -1.23 7.60
CA GLU A 359 70.93 -2.41 8.37
C GLU A 359 71.75 -2.00 9.65
N PRO A 360 72.42 -2.87 10.48
CA PRO A 360 72.74 -4.29 10.27
C PRO A 360 72.86 -5.31 11.45
N LYS A 361 72.45 -6.55 11.14
CA LYS A 361 73.03 -7.85 11.60
C LYS A 361 72.96 -8.14 13.15
N PRO A 362 73.58 -9.21 13.71
CA PRO A 362 72.77 -10.40 14.03
C PRO A 362 73.05 -11.09 15.39
N ASP A 363 72.08 -11.82 15.98
CA ASP A 363 72.35 -13.20 16.49
C ASP A 363 71.10 -14.00 16.95
N LYS A 364 71.20 -15.33 16.75
CA LYS A 364 70.83 -16.49 17.60
C LYS A 364 69.61 -16.53 18.56
N ALA A 365 68.94 -17.70 18.52
CA ALA A 365 68.05 -18.30 19.55
C ALA A 365 66.71 -17.57 19.82
N GLU A 366 65.63 -18.19 20.33
CA GLU A 366 65.12 -19.57 20.42
C GLU A 366 63.61 -19.48 20.80
N ARG A 367 62.81 -20.56 20.61
CA ARG A 367 61.41 -20.73 21.11
C ARG A 367 60.34 -19.76 20.50
N GLU A 368 59.03 -20.07 20.48
CA GLU A 368 58.33 -21.33 20.78
C GLU A 368 57.07 -21.55 19.89
N LYS A 369 57.10 -22.65 19.12
CA LYS A 369 56.03 -23.61 18.82
C LYS A 369 54.55 -23.16 18.76
N GLU A 370 53.99 -23.24 17.56
CA GLU A 370 52.67 -23.83 17.35
C GLU A 370 52.67 -25.35 17.69
N LYS A 371 51.49 -25.90 18.02
CA LYS A 371 50.98 -27.25 17.61
C LYS A 371 49.49 -27.34 17.98
N HIS A 372 48.59 -27.58 17.02
CA HIS A 372 48.17 -28.88 16.49
C HIS A 372 47.66 -29.92 17.53
N GLU A 373 46.33 -30.11 17.51
CA GLU A 373 45.71 -31.35 17.04
C GLU A 373 45.95 -32.69 17.78
N LYS A 374 45.03 -32.98 18.72
CA LYS A 374 44.10 -34.14 18.69
C LYS A 374 44.67 -35.57 18.50
N ALA A 375 44.85 -36.27 19.62
CA ALA A 375 44.89 -37.74 19.76
C ALA A 375 44.47 -38.09 21.23
N GLU A 376 44.11 -39.30 21.67
CA GLU A 376 43.82 -40.57 20.98
C GLU A 376 42.82 -41.46 21.78
N LYS A 377 42.96 -42.80 21.80
CA LYS A 377 41.91 -43.76 22.19
C LYS A 377 42.42 -44.91 23.09
N GLU A 378 41.61 -45.27 24.10
CA GLU A 378 41.43 -46.63 24.68
C GLU A 378 42.48 -47.28 25.64
N LYS A 379 41.94 -48.11 26.57
CA LYS A 379 42.53 -49.22 27.38
C LYS A 379 43.51 -48.93 28.54
N HIS A 380 43.10 -49.30 29.77
CA HIS A 380 43.51 -50.59 30.39
C HIS A 380 42.61 -51.01 31.59
N ASP A 381 42.76 -52.25 32.09
CA ASP A 381 41.89 -52.91 33.07
C ASP A 381 42.36 -52.92 34.56
N LYS A 382 41.36 -53.13 35.45
CA LYS A 382 41.33 -54.05 36.62
C LYS A 382 41.67 -53.58 38.06
N ALA A 383 40.78 -53.99 38.99
CA ALA A 383 40.89 -54.09 40.46
C ALA A 383 41.06 -52.76 41.25
N GLU A 384 40.52 -52.58 42.46
CA GLU A 384 40.15 -53.57 43.50
C GLU A 384 38.83 -53.23 44.27
N LYS A 385 38.53 -53.96 45.36
CA LYS A 385 37.38 -53.81 46.29
C LYS A 385 37.85 -53.08 47.57
N PRO A 386 37.00 -52.44 48.42
CA PRO A 386 36.08 -53.22 49.26
C PRO A 386 34.71 -52.58 49.63
N GLU A 387 33.81 -53.48 50.07
CA GLU A 387 32.78 -53.34 51.12
C GLU A 387 31.61 -52.32 51.09
N LYS A 388 30.62 -52.70 51.91
CA LYS A 388 29.27 -52.13 52.13
C LYS A 388 29.27 -51.53 53.55
N PRO A 389 28.37 -50.60 53.91
CA PRO A 389 27.11 -51.07 54.46
C PRO A 389 25.89 -50.28 53.99
N GLU A 390 24.73 -50.68 54.48
CA GLU A 390 23.41 -50.26 54.00
C GLU A 390 22.86 -49.03 54.73
N LYS A 391 22.00 -48.26 54.02
CA LYS A 391 20.81 -47.68 54.65
C LYS A 391 19.70 -47.46 53.61
N LYS A 392 18.49 -47.91 53.95
CA LYS A 392 17.27 -47.59 53.22
C LYS A 392 16.91 -46.11 53.45
N HIS A 393 16.34 -45.47 52.43
CA HIS A 393 15.14 -44.64 52.62
C HIS A 393 14.40 -44.52 51.29
N GLU A 394 13.08 -44.66 51.32
CA GLU A 394 12.24 -44.41 50.17
C GLU A 394 12.23 -42.92 49.82
N LYS A 395 12.24 -42.63 48.51
CA LYS A 395 11.66 -41.40 47.99
C LYS A 395 11.21 -41.64 46.56
N GLU A 396 9.89 -41.57 46.34
CA GLU A 396 9.31 -41.66 45.01
C GLU A 396 9.91 -40.56 44.12
N LYS A 397 10.51 -40.96 43.00
CA LYS A 397 10.81 -40.05 41.90
C LYS A 397 9.70 -40.17 40.89
N GLU A 398 8.63 -39.42 41.14
CA GLU A 398 7.63 -39.11 40.14
C GLU A 398 8.35 -38.58 38.89
N LYS A 399 8.18 -39.30 37.78
CA LYS A 399 8.97 -39.12 36.56
C LYS A 399 8.25 -38.05 35.72
N PRO A 400 8.80 -36.83 35.58
CA PRO A 400 8.06 -35.75 34.92
C PRO A 400 7.76 -36.14 33.48
N GLU A 401 6.48 -36.29 33.15
CA GLU A 401 6.06 -36.53 31.78
C GLU A 401 6.52 -35.39 30.89
N LYS A 402 7.13 -35.73 29.74
CA LYS A 402 7.49 -34.72 28.75
C LYS A 402 6.18 -34.10 28.23
N PRO A 403 5.98 -32.78 28.33
CA PRO A 403 4.76 -32.15 27.83
C PRO A 403 4.59 -32.49 26.34
N SER A 404 3.40 -32.94 25.96
CA SER A 404 3.18 -33.39 24.59
C SER A 404 3.41 -32.24 23.59
N LYS A 405 3.98 -32.57 22.42
CA LYS A 405 4.26 -31.59 21.35
C LYS A 405 3.03 -30.79 20.88
N GLN A 406 1.82 -31.23 21.25
CA GLN A 406 0.55 -30.55 20.96
C GLN A 406 0.29 -29.37 21.91
N ALA A 407 0.61 -29.50 23.21
CA ALA A 407 0.45 -28.42 24.18
C ALA A 407 1.33 -27.19 23.82
N GLU A 408 2.57 -27.45 23.41
CA GLU A 408 3.52 -26.43 22.95
C GLU A 408 3.04 -25.70 21.68
N LYS A 409 2.37 -26.41 20.76
CA LYS A 409 1.77 -25.82 19.55
C LYS A 409 0.57 -24.91 19.87
N GLN A 410 -0.13 -25.15 20.98
CA GLN A 410 -1.22 -24.28 21.46
C GLN A 410 -0.73 -23.07 22.27
N THR A 411 0.29 -23.19 23.13
CA THR A 411 0.84 -22.03 23.86
C THR A 411 1.42 -20.98 22.92
N GLY A 412 1.97 -21.41 21.78
CA GLY A 412 2.38 -20.55 20.67
C GLY A 412 1.27 -19.70 20.03
N LYS A 413 -0.02 -20.05 20.21
CA LYS A 413 -1.16 -19.20 19.77
C LYS A 413 -1.42 -18.05 20.75
N LYS A 414 -1.46 -18.31 22.06
CA LYS A 414 -1.67 -17.26 23.10
C LYS A 414 -0.63 -16.13 23.02
N ARG A 415 0.62 -16.46 22.66
CA ARG A 415 1.70 -15.48 22.46
C ARG A 415 1.40 -14.43 21.36
N LYS A 416 0.45 -14.66 20.44
CA LYS A 416 0.26 -13.80 19.25
C LYS A 416 -0.52 -12.52 19.53
N ALA A 417 -1.74 -12.63 20.08
CA ALA A 417 -2.50 -11.44 20.51
C ALA A 417 -1.76 -10.70 21.65
N ALA A 418 -1.14 -11.45 22.56
CA ALA A 418 -0.30 -10.90 23.62
C ALA A 418 0.94 -10.15 23.08
N ALA A 419 1.55 -10.59 21.98
CA ALA A 419 2.67 -9.87 21.35
C ALA A 419 2.22 -8.56 20.68
N ILE A 420 1.05 -8.54 20.02
CA ILE A 420 0.46 -7.32 19.46
C ILE A 420 0.19 -6.30 20.57
N ALA A 421 -0.43 -6.72 21.66
CA ALA A 421 -0.64 -5.86 22.83
C ALA A 421 0.68 -5.44 23.51
N ALA A 422 1.66 -6.34 23.65
CA ALA A 422 2.97 -6.00 24.22
C ALA A 422 3.73 -4.96 23.38
N ALA A 423 3.60 -5.02 22.05
CA ALA A 423 4.22 -4.06 21.14
C ALA A 423 3.64 -2.65 21.29
N VAL A 424 2.35 -2.47 21.64
CA VAL A 424 1.77 -1.13 21.88
C VAL A 424 1.73 -0.72 23.35
N ARG A 425 1.79 -1.67 24.31
CA ARG A 425 1.73 -1.42 25.75
C ARG A 425 2.78 -0.42 26.24
N ILE A 426 3.99 -0.45 25.67
CA ILE A 426 5.09 0.46 26.03
C ILE A 426 4.78 1.92 25.62
N SER A 427 3.99 2.11 24.57
CA SER A 427 3.63 3.41 23.99
C SER A 427 2.20 3.86 24.35
N TYR A 428 1.57 3.25 25.35
CA TYR A 428 0.17 3.52 25.67
C TYR A 428 -0.02 4.69 26.64
N GLY A 429 -0.79 5.70 26.21
CA GLY A 429 -1.15 6.89 26.99
C GLY A 429 -0.08 8.00 26.98
N PRO A 430 -0.32 9.13 27.68
CA PRO A 430 0.57 10.31 27.70
C PRO A 430 1.90 10.08 28.44
N CYS A 431 2.10 8.90 29.02
CA CYS A 431 3.37 8.45 29.60
C CYS A 431 3.98 7.26 28.83
N GLY A 432 3.40 6.91 27.68
CA GLY A 432 3.96 5.92 26.75
C GLY A 432 5.29 6.41 26.18
N LYS A 433 6.20 5.47 25.91
CA LYS A 433 7.52 5.76 25.35
C LYS A 433 7.55 5.51 23.85
N ASP A 434 8.13 6.46 23.13
CA ASP A 434 8.42 6.32 21.70
C ASP A 434 9.18 5.02 21.40
N GLN A 435 8.86 4.41 20.27
CA GLN A 435 9.55 3.23 19.78
C GLN A 435 10.30 3.52 18.48
N LEU A 436 11.57 3.11 18.46
CA LEU A 436 12.41 3.10 17.26
C LEU A 436 12.08 1.84 16.43
N ILE A 437 11.24 2.01 15.42
CA ILE A 437 10.91 0.98 14.44
C ILE A 437 11.97 1.02 13.34
N VAL A 438 12.80 -0.03 13.26
CA VAL A 438 13.78 -0.19 12.18
C VAL A 438 13.21 -1.12 11.11
N THR A 439 13.12 -0.63 9.89
CA THR A 439 12.76 -1.40 8.68
C THR A 439 13.93 -1.39 7.70
N GLU A 440 13.88 -2.24 6.67
CA GLU A 440 14.88 -2.29 5.58
C GLU A 440 15.03 -0.96 4.83
N ARG A 441 13.98 -0.11 4.82
CA ARG A 441 13.94 1.14 4.04
C ARG A 441 14.09 2.41 4.89
N GLN A 442 13.69 2.36 6.16
CA GLN A 442 13.66 3.54 7.04
C GLN A 442 13.74 3.19 8.53
N LYS A 443 14.26 4.14 9.30
CA LYS A 443 14.14 4.21 10.77
C LYS A 443 13.02 5.19 11.10
N LEU A 444 12.05 4.78 11.90
CA LEU A 444 10.95 5.63 12.37
C LEU A 444 10.96 5.67 13.91
N VAL A 445 10.79 6.86 14.49
CA VAL A 445 10.51 7.03 15.92
C VAL A 445 9.07 7.50 16.06
N THR A 446 8.25 6.78 16.82
CA THR A 446 6.83 7.12 17.00
C THR A 446 6.26 6.47 18.27
N ASN A 447 5.38 7.17 18.97
CA ASN A 447 4.52 6.61 20.02
C ASN A 447 3.21 6.03 19.45
N SER A 448 2.92 6.27 18.17
CA SER A 448 1.60 5.99 17.60
C SER A 448 1.37 4.49 17.45
N ALA A 449 0.52 3.92 18.32
CA ALA A 449 0.13 2.52 18.29
C ALA A 449 -0.33 2.04 16.90
N ALA A 450 -1.06 2.87 16.16
CA ALA A 450 -1.47 2.57 14.80
C ALA A 450 -0.28 2.37 13.84
N ARG A 451 0.79 3.18 13.96
CA ARG A 451 2.01 3.11 13.12
C ARG A 451 2.90 1.94 13.51
N ILE A 452 3.01 1.68 14.82
CA ILE A 452 3.71 0.50 15.37
C ILE A 452 3.08 -0.79 14.82
N LEU A 453 1.75 -0.87 14.75
CA LEU A 453 1.04 -2.04 14.24
C LEU A 453 0.98 -2.12 12.71
N GLU A 454 0.97 -0.98 12.01
CA GLU A 454 1.02 -0.89 10.53
C GLU A 454 2.38 -1.38 9.97
N LEU A 455 3.49 -1.02 10.62
CA LEU A 455 4.84 -1.44 10.22
C LEU A 455 5.24 -2.83 10.75
N ALA A 456 4.43 -3.43 11.64
CA ALA A 456 4.68 -4.77 12.14
C ALA A 456 4.56 -5.82 11.02
N ARG A 457 5.55 -6.73 10.93
CA ARG A 457 5.53 -7.86 9.97
C ARG A 457 5.10 -9.17 10.65
N PRO A 458 3.79 -9.46 10.77
CA PRO A 458 3.28 -10.67 11.42
C PRO A 458 3.60 -11.96 10.66
N GLY A 459 4.47 -12.80 11.23
CA GLY A 459 4.74 -14.17 10.75
C GLY A 459 3.59 -15.18 10.95
N SER A 460 2.34 -14.74 11.12
CA SER A 460 1.18 -15.63 11.37
C SER A 460 -0.10 -15.10 10.72
N PRO A 461 -0.86 -15.91 9.96
CA PRO A 461 -2.11 -15.48 9.33
C PRO A 461 -3.13 -14.86 10.31
N ILE A 462 -3.35 -15.47 11.48
CA ILE A 462 -4.23 -14.92 12.52
C ILE A 462 -3.78 -13.51 12.96
N ALA A 463 -2.47 -13.27 13.08
CA ALA A 463 -1.95 -11.95 13.43
C ALA A 463 -2.09 -10.95 12.27
N LYS A 464 -1.98 -11.38 11.00
CA LYS A 464 -2.34 -10.56 9.83
C LYS A 464 -3.81 -10.13 9.87
N VAL A 465 -4.73 -11.03 10.21
CA VAL A 465 -6.17 -10.72 10.33
C VAL A 465 -6.45 -9.72 11.47
N VAL A 466 -5.83 -9.92 12.64
CA VAL A 466 -5.97 -9.00 13.78
C VAL A 466 -5.41 -7.62 13.47
N LEU A 467 -4.18 -7.55 12.95
CA LEU A 467 -3.54 -6.27 12.61
C LEU A 467 -4.32 -5.54 11.52
N ARG A 468 -4.80 -6.24 10.48
CA ARG A 468 -5.66 -5.63 9.44
C ARG A 468 -6.92 -4.98 10.03
N HIS A 469 -7.58 -5.63 11.01
CA HIS A 469 -8.74 -5.04 11.68
C HIS A 469 -8.38 -3.83 12.54
N ILE A 470 -7.29 -3.88 13.30
CA ILE A 470 -6.86 -2.75 14.16
C ILE A 470 -6.38 -1.56 13.32
N CYS A 471 -5.62 -1.81 12.24
CA CYS A 471 -5.19 -0.78 11.29
C CYS A 471 -6.39 -0.18 10.54
N LYS A 472 -7.36 -1.00 10.08
CA LYS A 472 -8.59 -0.47 9.48
C LYS A 472 -9.38 0.37 10.49
N PHE A 473 -9.57 -0.08 11.73
CA PHE A 473 -10.23 0.70 12.78
C PHE A 473 -9.56 2.08 12.96
N ALA A 474 -8.23 2.12 12.98
CA ALA A 474 -7.46 3.36 13.07
C ALA A 474 -7.52 4.25 11.81
N GLN A 475 -7.85 3.68 10.65
CA GLN A 475 -8.08 4.41 9.40
C GLN A 475 -9.51 4.94 9.31
N ASP A 476 -10.49 4.20 9.83
CA ASP A 476 -11.92 4.56 9.83
C ASP A 476 -12.24 5.62 10.91
N VAL A 477 -11.64 5.50 12.11
CA VAL A 477 -11.97 6.32 13.30
C VAL A 477 -10.82 7.26 13.75
N GLY A 478 -9.62 7.12 13.17
CA GLY A 478 -8.45 7.95 13.47
C GLY A 478 -7.63 7.51 14.68
N ASP A 479 -8.28 7.08 15.77
CA ASP A 479 -7.60 6.69 17.02
C ASP A 479 -8.12 5.36 17.60
N GLY A 480 -7.71 5.00 18.83
CA GLY A 480 -8.16 3.82 19.56
C GLY A 480 -7.38 2.54 19.27
N ALA A 481 -6.43 2.58 18.34
CA ALA A 481 -5.64 1.41 17.92
C ALA A 481 -4.96 0.68 19.09
N GLY A 482 -4.35 1.44 20.01
CA GLY A 482 -3.71 0.90 21.21
C GLY A 482 -4.72 0.31 22.20
N THR A 483 -5.82 1.02 22.45
CA THR A 483 -6.90 0.56 23.35
C THR A 483 -7.55 -0.71 22.84
N LEU A 484 -7.92 -0.77 21.55
CA LEU A 484 -8.48 -1.95 20.90
C LEU A 484 -7.52 -3.16 20.95
N ALA A 485 -6.22 -2.96 20.74
CA ALA A 485 -5.22 -4.03 20.85
C ALA A 485 -5.11 -4.59 22.28
N LEU A 486 -5.17 -3.73 23.30
CA LEU A 486 -5.12 -4.10 24.73
C LEU A 486 -6.42 -4.81 25.17
N LEU A 487 -7.58 -4.24 24.84
CA LEU A 487 -8.90 -4.85 25.04
C LEU A 487 -8.96 -6.27 24.45
N LEU A 488 -8.58 -6.41 23.17
CA LEU A 488 -8.55 -7.68 22.46
C LEU A 488 -7.65 -8.72 23.14
N ALA A 489 -6.48 -8.31 23.65
CA ALA A 489 -5.58 -9.24 24.33
C ALA A 489 -6.18 -9.77 25.65
N GLY A 490 -6.91 -8.94 26.39
CA GLY A 490 -7.64 -9.38 27.59
C GLY A 490 -8.78 -10.33 27.27
N ALA A 491 -9.62 -9.97 26.30
CA ALA A 491 -10.72 -10.80 25.82
C ALA A 491 -10.21 -12.17 25.31
N VAL A 492 -9.23 -12.17 24.41
CA VAL A 492 -8.64 -13.40 23.85
C VAL A 492 -7.94 -14.22 24.93
N ARG A 493 -7.27 -13.60 25.91
CA ARG A 493 -6.63 -14.32 27.05
C ARG A 493 -7.66 -15.12 27.85
N VAL A 494 -8.84 -14.55 28.11
CA VAL A 494 -9.90 -15.16 28.92
C VAL A 494 -10.73 -16.17 28.13
N CYS A 495 -11.22 -15.83 26.93
CA CYS A 495 -11.90 -16.79 26.04
C CYS A 495 -11.03 -18.03 25.78
N SER A 496 -9.73 -17.84 25.50
CA SER A 496 -8.76 -18.94 25.31
C SER A 496 -8.43 -19.69 26.60
N SER A 497 -8.92 -19.27 27.77
CA SER A 497 -8.84 -20.06 29.00
C SER A 497 -10.14 -20.83 29.23
N TRP A 498 -11.29 -20.17 29.13
CA TRP A 498 -12.58 -20.83 29.31
C TRP A 498 -12.85 -21.97 28.32
N LEU A 499 -12.45 -21.84 27.05
CA LEU A 499 -12.56 -22.93 26.06
C LEU A 499 -11.71 -24.16 26.44
N ARG A 500 -10.48 -23.96 26.95
CA ARG A 500 -9.58 -25.05 27.36
C ARG A 500 -9.95 -25.67 28.71
N GLU A 501 -10.62 -24.89 29.56
CA GLU A 501 -11.05 -25.29 30.90
C GLU A 501 -12.49 -25.84 30.91
N GLY A 502 -13.13 -26.00 29.74
CA GLY A 502 -14.52 -26.43 29.58
C GLY A 502 -15.58 -25.43 30.11
N LYS A 503 -15.15 -24.30 30.68
CA LYS A 503 -16.01 -23.32 31.37
C LYS A 503 -17.00 -22.61 30.45
N ALA A 504 -16.70 -22.49 29.16
CA ALA A 504 -17.59 -21.94 28.15
C ALA A 504 -17.39 -22.65 26.80
N ARG A 505 -18.49 -22.91 26.08
CA ARG A 505 -18.46 -23.38 24.68
C ARG A 505 -18.33 -22.20 23.73
N ARG A 506 -17.98 -22.44 22.47
CA ARG A 506 -17.93 -21.40 21.43
C ARG A 506 -19.25 -20.65 21.26
N GLN A 507 -20.37 -21.37 21.24
CA GLN A 507 -21.71 -20.75 21.24
C GLN A 507 -21.95 -19.90 22.49
N ASP A 508 -21.54 -20.38 23.68
CA ASP A 508 -21.66 -19.59 24.92
C ASP A 508 -20.93 -18.24 24.77
N LEU A 509 -19.71 -18.24 24.22
CA LEU A 509 -18.97 -17.00 23.93
C LEU A 509 -19.65 -16.09 22.90
N GLU A 510 -20.23 -16.66 21.83
CA GLU A 510 -20.95 -15.86 20.82
C GLU A 510 -22.19 -15.17 21.42
N HIS A 511 -22.92 -15.81 22.34
CA HIS A 511 -24.01 -15.17 23.09
C HIS A 511 -23.48 -14.08 24.04
N CYS A 512 -22.39 -14.32 24.78
CA CYS A 512 -21.80 -13.31 25.67
C CYS A 512 -21.38 -12.04 24.90
N LEU A 513 -20.76 -12.20 23.73
CA LEU A 513 -20.33 -11.07 22.89
C LEU A 513 -21.52 -10.30 22.29
N SER A 514 -22.63 -10.99 22.00
CA SER A 514 -23.87 -10.34 21.55
C SER A 514 -24.65 -9.66 22.69
N TYR A 515 -24.62 -10.20 23.92
CA TYR A 515 -25.15 -9.51 25.11
C TYR A 515 -24.37 -8.22 25.39
N ILE A 516 -23.03 -8.26 25.29
CA ILE A 516 -22.20 -7.06 25.42
C ILE A 516 -22.63 -6.01 24.38
N GLU A 517 -22.67 -6.34 23.09
CA GLU A 517 -23.03 -5.38 22.04
C GLU A 517 -24.47 -4.88 22.09
N ALA A 518 -25.44 -5.73 22.42
CA ALA A 518 -26.87 -5.38 22.35
C ALA A 518 -27.41 -4.69 23.62
N ILE A 519 -26.87 -5.05 24.79
CA ILE A 519 -27.33 -4.59 26.11
C ILE A 519 -26.27 -3.68 26.73
N VAL A 520 -25.11 -4.23 27.09
CA VAL A 520 -24.09 -3.50 27.87
C VAL A 520 -23.58 -2.24 27.15
N LEU A 521 -23.39 -2.28 25.83
CA LEU A 521 -22.97 -1.11 25.04
C LEU A 521 -24.11 -0.14 24.69
N ARG A 522 -25.36 -0.47 25.02
CA ARG A 522 -26.55 0.34 24.74
C ARG A 522 -27.13 1.00 25.99
N GLU A 523 -27.08 0.29 27.11
CA GLU A 523 -27.75 0.65 28.37
C GLU A 523 -26.68 1.02 29.41
N ASP A 524 -25.99 0.04 30.00
CA ASP A 524 -25.01 0.29 31.06
C ASP A 524 -23.89 1.27 30.63
N ALA A 525 -23.31 1.09 29.43
CA ALA A 525 -22.25 1.98 28.93
C ALA A 525 -22.78 3.37 28.56
N ALA A 526 -24.05 3.50 28.17
CA ALA A 526 -24.66 4.80 27.89
C ALA A 526 -24.89 5.61 29.18
N GLU A 527 -25.26 4.95 30.28
CA GLU A 527 -25.30 5.58 31.61
C GLU A 527 -23.91 6.10 32.01
N VAL A 528 -22.87 5.27 31.85
CA VAL A 528 -21.48 5.67 32.15
C VAL A 528 -21.01 6.83 31.26
N LEU A 529 -21.34 6.84 29.97
CA LEU A 529 -21.02 7.96 29.09
C LEU A 529 -21.76 9.23 29.51
N GLN A 530 -23.06 9.14 29.82
CA GLN A 530 -23.86 10.28 30.28
C GLN A 530 -23.33 10.87 31.60
N GLY A 531 -22.84 10.02 32.51
CA GLY A 531 -22.18 10.43 33.76
C GLY A 531 -20.78 11.02 33.58
N LEU A 532 -20.16 10.88 32.40
CA LEU A 532 -18.81 11.37 32.08
C LEU A 532 -18.78 12.50 31.05
N ARG A 533 -19.93 12.88 30.46
CA ARG A 533 -20.05 13.98 29.49
C ARG A 533 -19.56 15.31 30.09
N CYS A 534 -18.74 16.02 29.34
CA CYS A 534 -18.20 17.32 29.74
C CYS A 534 -19.26 18.43 29.58
N SER A 535 -20.07 18.63 30.62
CA SER A 535 -21.07 19.71 30.66
C SER A 535 -20.41 21.10 30.67
N GLY A 536 -20.90 21.97 29.79
CA GLY A 536 -20.56 23.39 29.78
C GLY A 536 -20.57 24.04 28.40
N ASP A 537 -20.93 25.33 28.38
CA ASP A 537 -20.94 26.23 27.22
C ASP A 537 -19.51 26.62 26.83
N THR A 538 -18.75 25.61 26.46
CA THR A 538 -17.39 25.70 25.92
C THR A 538 -17.47 25.91 24.42
N SER A 539 -16.78 26.93 23.92
CA SER A 539 -16.73 27.23 22.48
C SER A 539 -16.20 26.05 21.68
N THR A 540 -16.60 25.96 20.41
CA THR A 540 -16.14 24.94 19.44
C THR A 540 -14.61 24.87 19.39
N GLU A 541 -13.93 26.03 19.44
CA GLU A 541 -12.46 26.10 19.53
C GLU A 541 -11.92 25.44 20.79
N LYS A 542 -12.49 25.70 21.97
CA LYS A 542 -12.03 25.10 23.22
C LYS A 542 -12.24 23.57 23.19
N ARG A 543 -13.42 23.11 22.75
CA ARG A 543 -13.74 21.69 22.58
C ARG A 543 -12.76 20.99 21.65
N PHE A 544 -12.46 21.60 20.50
CA PHE A 544 -11.44 21.12 19.57
C PHE A 544 -10.04 21.11 20.20
N SER A 545 -9.65 22.21 20.88
CA SER A 545 -8.31 22.39 21.45
C SER A 545 -8.00 21.40 22.58
N ASP A 546 -8.98 21.11 23.43
CA ASP A 546 -8.85 20.13 24.52
C ASP A 546 -8.82 18.68 23.98
N LEU A 547 -9.63 18.36 22.95
CA LEU A 547 -9.57 17.07 22.25
C LEU A 547 -8.23 16.87 21.52
N ALA A 548 -7.80 17.89 20.77
CA ALA A 548 -6.53 17.91 20.04
C ALA A 548 -5.32 17.81 20.98
N ARG A 549 -5.35 18.50 22.13
CA ARG A 549 -4.33 18.37 23.19
C ARG A 549 -4.31 16.94 23.77
N THR A 550 -5.47 16.32 23.98
CA THR A 550 -5.55 14.94 24.51
C THR A 550 -4.96 13.94 23.51
N PHE A 551 -5.33 14.06 22.23
CA PHE A 551 -4.83 13.21 21.14
C PHE A 551 -3.32 13.40 20.86
N PHE A 552 -2.86 14.65 20.73
CA PHE A 552 -1.45 14.94 20.49
C PHE A 552 -0.56 14.68 21.72
N GLY A 553 -1.08 14.84 22.94
CA GLY A 553 -0.33 14.63 24.19
C GLY A 553 0.07 13.17 24.46
N ALA A 554 -0.46 12.22 23.69
CA ALA A 554 0.02 10.84 23.66
C ALA A 554 1.15 10.60 22.65
N ASN A 555 1.43 11.56 21.74
CA ASN A 555 2.31 11.38 20.59
C ASN A 555 3.46 12.41 20.50
N PHE A 556 3.34 13.60 21.12
CA PHE A 556 4.30 14.71 20.98
C PHE A 556 4.48 15.50 22.29
N PRO A 557 5.58 16.27 22.44
CA PRO A 557 5.77 17.18 23.57
C PRO A 557 4.67 18.27 23.68
N PRO A 558 4.37 18.81 24.87
CA PRO A 558 3.28 19.77 25.09
C PRO A 558 3.36 21.04 24.23
N GLU A 559 4.56 21.51 23.94
CA GLU A 559 4.85 22.69 23.10
C GLU A 559 4.39 22.44 21.66
N VAL A 560 4.76 21.27 21.13
CA VAL A 560 4.37 20.78 19.80
C VAL A 560 2.86 20.59 19.73
N CYS A 561 2.25 19.99 20.75
CA CYS A 561 0.80 19.82 20.85
C CYS A 561 0.07 21.17 20.72
N GLY A 562 0.50 22.20 21.46
CA GLY A 562 -0.09 23.53 21.40
C GLY A 562 0.04 24.21 20.04
N VAL A 563 1.15 23.98 19.33
CA VAL A 563 1.38 24.50 17.97
C VAL A 563 0.51 23.75 16.94
N LEU A 564 0.50 22.41 16.97
CA LEU A 564 -0.31 21.59 16.06
C LEU A 564 -1.81 21.83 16.25
N SER A 565 -2.31 21.92 17.50
CA SER A 565 -3.73 22.20 17.77
C SER A 565 -4.17 23.54 17.19
N ARG A 566 -3.42 24.63 17.43
CA ARG A 566 -3.76 25.97 16.90
C ARG A 566 -3.68 26.02 15.38
N ALA A 567 -2.66 25.40 14.79
CA ALA A 567 -2.52 25.35 13.34
C ALA A 567 -3.65 24.53 12.69
N CYS A 568 -4.01 23.38 13.26
CA CYS A 568 -5.11 22.56 12.76
C CYS A 568 -6.47 23.27 12.91
N TRP A 569 -6.73 23.92 14.05
CA TRP A 569 -7.97 24.69 14.25
C TRP A 569 -8.11 25.84 13.24
N ARG A 570 -7.07 26.66 13.11
CA ARG A 570 -7.06 27.76 12.14
C ARG A 570 -7.22 27.27 10.70
N TRP A 571 -6.63 26.13 10.35
CA TRP A 571 -6.80 25.51 9.04
C TRP A 571 -8.24 25.03 8.80
N ILE A 572 -8.94 24.49 9.81
CA ILE A 572 -10.38 24.17 9.70
C ILE A 572 -11.19 25.44 9.45
N CYS A 573 -10.98 26.49 10.25
CA CYS A 573 -11.71 27.76 10.09
C CYS A 573 -11.47 28.39 8.71
N ASP A 574 -10.22 28.44 8.26
CA ASP A 574 -9.81 29.05 7.00
C ASP A 574 -10.30 28.26 5.76
N ASN A 575 -10.57 26.95 5.86
CA ASN A 575 -11.15 26.16 4.74
C ASN A 575 -12.67 25.94 4.87
N GLY A 576 -13.26 26.20 6.05
CA GLY A 576 -14.66 25.90 6.34
C GLY A 576 -15.69 26.86 5.74
N SER A 577 -15.27 28.03 5.23
CA SER A 577 -16.17 29.14 4.89
C SER A 577 -16.99 29.66 6.10
N LEU A 578 -16.47 29.50 7.32
CA LEU A 578 -17.10 30.02 8.54
C LEU A 578 -16.99 31.55 8.63
N PRO A 579 -18.11 32.29 8.78
CA PRO A 579 -18.05 33.61 9.41
C PRO A 579 -17.68 33.41 10.89
N LEU A 580 -16.55 33.97 11.30
CA LEU A 580 -15.98 33.77 12.65
C LEU A 580 -16.88 34.27 13.79
N ASP A 581 -17.82 35.17 13.49
CA ASP A 581 -18.74 35.79 14.45
C ASP A 581 -20.09 35.04 14.60
N GLY A 582 -20.22 33.82 14.06
CA GLY A 582 -21.46 33.04 14.03
C GLY A 582 -21.52 31.89 15.03
N ASP A 583 -22.26 32.06 16.14
CA ASP A 583 -22.39 31.09 17.25
C ASP A 583 -23.30 29.87 16.94
N LYS A 584 -23.12 29.24 15.77
CA LYS A 584 -23.99 28.17 15.25
C LYS A 584 -23.23 26.85 15.07
N ALA A 585 -23.31 26.00 16.09
CA ALA A 585 -22.65 24.68 16.13
C ALA A 585 -22.90 23.80 14.89
N ALA A 586 -24.09 23.85 14.28
CA ALA A 586 -24.42 23.07 13.09
C ALA A 586 -23.53 23.38 11.86
N VAL A 587 -23.04 24.62 11.73
CA VAL A 587 -22.13 24.99 10.62
C VAL A 587 -20.77 24.31 10.79
N ALA A 588 -20.32 24.11 12.03
CA ALA A 588 -19.04 23.46 12.31
C ALA A 588 -19.00 21.98 11.88
N GLU A 589 -20.14 21.29 11.83
CA GLU A 589 -20.21 19.89 11.38
C GLU A 589 -19.97 19.79 9.87
N GLU A 590 -20.68 20.57 9.05
CA GLU A 590 -20.51 20.61 7.59
C GLU A 590 -19.10 21.11 7.21
N VAL A 591 -18.57 22.10 7.94
CA VAL A 591 -17.19 22.57 7.85
C VAL A 591 -16.19 21.43 8.05
N VAL A 592 -16.30 20.68 9.15
CA VAL A 592 -15.39 19.57 9.46
C VAL A 592 -15.57 18.43 8.46
N ALA A 593 -16.80 18.15 8.01
CA ALA A 593 -17.09 17.19 6.94
C ALA A 593 -16.39 17.54 5.63
N SER A 594 -16.51 18.78 5.17
CA SER A 594 -15.90 19.31 3.94
C SER A 594 -14.37 19.38 4.04
N ALA A 595 -13.85 19.94 5.14
CA ALA A 595 -12.41 20.01 5.39
C ALA A 595 -11.79 18.61 5.43
N ALA A 596 -12.39 17.65 6.16
CA ALA A 596 -11.86 16.30 6.25
C ALA A 596 -12.12 15.44 5.01
N ALA A 597 -13.11 15.76 4.15
CA ALA A 597 -13.18 15.21 2.79
C ALA A 597 -11.97 15.66 1.97
N SER A 598 -11.71 16.97 1.93
CA SER A 598 -10.55 17.59 1.28
C SER A 598 -9.19 17.21 1.91
N LEU A 599 -9.22 16.58 3.08
CA LEU A 599 -8.04 16.05 3.76
C LEU A 599 -7.81 14.55 3.45
N ARG A 600 -8.88 13.80 3.13
CA ARG A 600 -8.81 12.36 2.79
C ARG A 600 -8.27 12.11 1.38
N SER A 601 -8.39 13.08 0.48
CA SER A 601 -7.60 13.16 -0.76
C SER A 601 -6.10 13.41 -0.51
N GLY A 602 -5.72 13.85 0.70
CA GLY A 602 -4.33 14.07 1.12
C GLY A 602 -3.73 15.41 0.69
N GLU A 603 -4.48 16.20 -0.09
CA GLU A 603 -4.02 17.36 -0.87
C GLU A 603 -3.53 18.54 -0.03
N LEU A 604 -4.12 18.75 1.16
CA LEU A 604 -4.05 20.00 1.93
C LEU A 604 -2.98 20.08 3.04
N VAL A 605 -2.25 18.98 3.28
CA VAL A 605 -1.18 18.93 4.28
C VAL A 605 0.14 18.60 3.59
N LYS A 606 0.86 19.64 3.17
CA LYS A 606 2.18 19.50 2.53
C LYS A 606 3.27 19.43 3.61
N VAL A 607 4.11 18.41 3.49
CA VAL A 607 5.36 18.25 4.23
C VAL A 607 6.48 18.64 3.29
N PRO A 608 7.11 19.82 3.43
CA PRO A 608 8.28 20.15 2.64
C PRO A 608 9.41 19.18 2.94
N SER A 609 9.99 18.57 1.92
CA SER A 609 11.22 17.80 2.09
C SER A 609 12.32 18.72 2.63
N ALA A 610 12.82 18.44 3.85
CA ALA A 610 13.94 19.17 4.43
C ALA A 610 15.21 18.91 3.62
N GLY A 611 15.51 19.80 2.68
CA GLY A 611 16.80 19.84 1.99
C GLY A 611 17.94 20.13 2.99
N PRO A 612 19.21 19.88 2.63
CA PRO A 612 20.34 20.01 3.56
C PRO A 612 20.43 21.40 4.22
N ALA A 613 20.22 22.47 3.46
CA ALA A 613 20.18 23.85 3.96
C ALA A 613 19.06 24.16 4.98
N MET A 614 18.05 23.28 5.11
CA MET A 614 16.95 23.44 6.07
C MET A 614 17.28 22.87 7.45
N GLN A 615 18.37 22.10 7.62
CA GLN A 615 18.74 21.57 8.94
C GLN A 615 19.38 22.63 9.85
N GLU A 616 20.14 23.58 9.29
CA GLU A 616 20.86 24.59 10.09
C GLU A 616 19.96 25.73 10.59
N THR A 617 18.87 26.02 9.89
CA THR A 617 17.92 27.11 10.21
C THR A 617 16.69 26.65 11.00
N ALA A 618 16.64 25.38 11.42
CA ALA A 618 15.53 24.78 12.16
C ALA A 618 15.51 25.19 13.66
N GLY A 619 15.29 26.48 13.91
CA GLY A 619 15.21 27.06 15.26
C GLY A 619 14.00 26.56 16.05
N SER A 620 14.26 25.89 17.17
CA SER A 620 13.28 25.26 18.07
C SER A 620 12.52 24.06 17.49
N ALA A 621 12.01 23.21 18.38
CA ALA A 621 11.38 21.95 18.02
C ALA A 621 9.98 22.18 17.38
N SER A 622 9.94 22.08 16.05
CA SER A 622 8.77 22.08 15.17
C SER A 622 7.95 23.39 15.08
N SER A 623 7.83 23.89 13.85
CA SER A 623 6.95 24.99 13.48
C SER A 623 5.88 24.47 12.51
N ALA A 624 4.62 24.42 12.96
CA ALA A 624 3.47 24.30 12.05
C ALA A 624 2.89 25.69 11.80
N ARG A 625 2.64 26.02 10.53
CA ARG A 625 2.01 27.29 10.12
C ARG A 625 0.90 27.03 9.10
N VAL A 626 -0.13 27.85 9.16
CA VAL A 626 -1.21 27.89 8.16
C VAL A 626 -0.90 29.03 7.22
N GLU A 627 -0.72 28.73 5.94
CA GLU A 627 -0.58 29.73 4.88
C GLU A 627 -1.91 29.81 4.13
N ARG A 628 -2.44 31.01 3.91
CA ARG A 628 -3.67 31.25 3.13
C ARG A 628 -3.37 31.27 1.62
N ALA A 629 -2.64 30.25 1.18
CA ALA A 629 -2.12 30.07 -0.16
C ALA A 629 -2.18 28.60 -0.55
N VAL A 630 -2.28 28.33 -1.86
CA VAL A 630 -2.04 26.98 -2.38
C VAL A 630 -0.54 26.74 -2.44
N VAL A 631 -0.10 25.60 -1.92
CA VAL A 631 1.30 25.17 -1.95
C VAL A 631 1.45 24.10 -3.02
N VAL A 632 2.18 24.43 -4.08
CA VAL A 632 2.58 23.48 -5.13
C VAL A 632 4.06 23.17 -5.03
N SER A 633 4.44 22.02 -5.56
CA SER A 633 5.83 21.59 -5.74
C SER A 633 6.16 21.58 -7.23
N GLY A 634 7.36 22.01 -7.61
CA GLY A 634 7.76 22.06 -9.01
C GLY A 634 9.13 22.72 -9.22
N VAL A 635 9.61 22.68 -10.45
CA VAL A 635 10.89 23.26 -10.87
C VAL A 635 10.64 24.55 -11.66
N LEU A 636 11.34 25.63 -11.33
CA LEU A 636 11.31 26.86 -12.12
C LEU A 636 12.16 26.64 -13.38
N ALA A 637 11.57 26.79 -14.57
CA ALA A 637 12.16 26.33 -15.83
C ALA A 637 13.44 27.07 -16.26
N SER A 638 13.71 28.24 -15.69
CA SER A 638 15.01 28.93 -15.80
C SER A 638 15.32 29.72 -14.54
N SER A 639 16.61 29.86 -14.21
CA SER A 639 17.10 30.74 -13.14
C SER A 639 16.84 32.23 -13.42
N SER A 640 16.62 32.61 -14.68
CA SER A 640 16.33 33.98 -15.13
C SER A 640 14.86 34.39 -14.98
N MET A 641 13.96 33.45 -14.71
CA MET A 641 12.52 33.73 -14.56
C MET A 641 12.22 34.46 -13.24
N PRO A 642 11.18 35.31 -13.21
CA PRO A 642 10.78 35.98 -11.98
C PRO A 642 10.34 34.96 -10.93
N ARG A 643 10.96 35.03 -9.74
CA ARG A 643 10.62 34.17 -8.60
C ARG A 643 9.42 34.68 -7.81
N GLU A 644 9.11 35.97 -7.95
CA GLU A 644 7.93 36.61 -7.38
C GLU A 644 7.19 37.34 -8.51
N CYS A 645 5.87 37.15 -8.63
CA CYS A 645 5.05 37.83 -9.62
C CYS A 645 3.58 37.96 -9.16
N GLN A 646 2.84 38.87 -9.78
CA GLN A 646 1.39 39.08 -9.59
C GLN A 646 0.75 39.19 -10.98
N GLY A 647 -0.52 38.80 -11.13
CA GLY A 647 -1.22 38.84 -12.42
C GLY A 647 -2.11 37.63 -12.63
N ARG A 648 -2.08 37.03 -13.83
CA ARG A 648 -2.82 35.79 -14.12
C ARG A 648 -1.92 34.56 -14.23
N ALA A 649 -2.50 33.41 -13.93
CA ALA A 649 -1.87 32.10 -14.06
C ALA A 649 -2.72 31.17 -14.95
N VAL A 650 -2.06 30.24 -15.65
CA VAL A 650 -2.71 29.18 -16.46
C VAL A 650 -2.06 27.82 -16.20
N ILE A 651 -2.85 26.75 -16.41
CA ILE A 651 -2.39 25.36 -16.41
C ILE A 651 -2.41 24.87 -17.87
N LEU A 652 -1.34 24.18 -18.30
CA LEU A 652 -1.23 23.63 -19.66
C LEU A 652 -1.73 22.19 -19.75
N ASP A 653 -2.31 21.85 -20.90
CA ASP A 653 -2.94 20.55 -21.19
C ASP A 653 -1.91 19.52 -21.68
N ASP A 654 -1.03 19.96 -22.58
CA ASP A 654 -0.06 19.13 -23.29
C ASP A 654 1.37 19.30 -22.72
N ASP A 655 2.26 18.36 -23.06
CA ASP A 655 3.71 18.58 -22.94
C ASP A 655 4.12 19.85 -23.70
N VAL A 656 4.93 20.71 -23.07
CA VAL A 656 5.66 21.78 -23.79
C VAL A 656 6.90 21.16 -24.43
N ALA A 657 6.61 20.23 -25.33
CA ALA A 657 7.53 19.22 -25.84
C ALA A 657 8.77 19.84 -26.48
N PRO A 658 9.92 19.13 -26.45
CA PRO A 658 11.01 19.45 -27.36
C PRO A 658 10.47 19.43 -28.78
N LEU A 659 10.75 20.51 -29.49
CA LEU A 659 10.36 20.70 -30.88
C LEU A 659 10.92 19.52 -31.69
N PRO A 660 10.12 18.86 -32.55
CA PRO A 660 10.46 17.56 -33.13
C PRO A 660 11.87 17.61 -33.71
N VAL A 661 12.72 16.71 -33.19
CA VAL A 661 14.16 16.93 -33.02
C VAL A 661 14.80 17.48 -34.29
N ARG A 662 15.67 18.51 -34.13
CA ARG A 662 16.30 19.34 -35.18
C ARG A 662 17.02 18.60 -36.33
N VAL A 663 17.08 17.27 -36.32
CA VAL A 663 17.61 16.45 -37.41
C VAL A 663 16.57 16.39 -38.54
N ALA A 664 16.87 17.11 -39.64
CA ALA A 664 16.13 17.15 -40.90
C ALA A 664 14.83 18.00 -40.99
N MET A 665 14.53 18.85 -40.00
CA MET A 665 13.55 19.94 -40.20
C MET A 665 14.12 21.03 -41.15
N PRO A 666 13.42 21.42 -42.23
CA PRO A 666 13.87 22.52 -43.09
C PRO A 666 13.95 23.85 -42.34
N ALA A 667 14.89 24.74 -42.70
CA ALA A 667 15.05 26.05 -42.05
C ALA A 667 13.75 26.89 -42.04
N VAL A 668 12.93 26.77 -43.08
CA VAL A 668 11.60 27.43 -43.17
C VAL A 668 10.61 26.89 -42.13
N ALA A 669 10.72 25.63 -41.73
CA ALA A 669 9.90 25.05 -40.66
C ALA A 669 10.33 25.55 -39.28
N LEU A 670 11.65 25.73 -39.06
CA LEU A 670 12.20 26.32 -37.84
C LEU A 670 11.77 27.79 -37.69
N ASP A 671 11.99 28.63 -38.72
CA ASP A 671 11.57 30.04 -38.76
C ASP A 671 10.06 30.22 -38.49
N ARG A 672 9.21 29.43 -39.15
CA ARG A 672 7.75 29.42 -38.90
C ARG A 672 7.41 29.09 -37.45
N LEU A 673 8.20 28.24 -36.81
CA LEU A 673 7.93 27.73 -35.48
C LEU A 673 8.47 28.65 -34.38
N GLU A 674 9.66 29.24 -34.56
CA GLU A 674 10.14 30.36 -33.75
C GLU A 674 9.12 31.51 -33.76
N LYS A 675 8.57 31.85 -34.94
CA LYS A 675 7.48 32.83 -35.07
C LYS A 675 6.22 32.42 -34.30
N ARG A 676 5.81 31.14 -34.32
CA ARG A 676 4.69 30.65 -33.50
C ARG A 676 4.98 30.73 -32.00
N LEU A 677 6.21 30.44 -31.57
CA LEU A 677 6.64 30.51 -30.17
C LEU A 677 6.63 31.97 -29.67
N VAL A 678 7.11 32.92 -30.48
CA VAL A 678 7.03 34.36 -30.22
C VAL A 678 5.57 34.84 -30.16
N VAL A 679 4.71 34.41 -31.09
CA VAL A 679 3.28 34.77 -31.09
C VAL A 679 2.55 34.20 -29.87
N ALA A 680 2.78 32.93 -29.49
CA ALA A 680 2.21 32.34 -28.29
C ALA A 680 2.69 33.04 -27.01
N THR A 681 3.98 33.37 -26.95
CA THR A 681 4.57 34.17 -25.85
C THR A 681 3.93 35.56 -25.74
N GLU A 682 3.71 36.23 -26.87
CA GLU A 682 3.02 37.52 -26.95
C GLU A 682 1.54 37.39 -26.49
N GLN A 683 0.82 36.37 -26.95
CA GLN A 683 -0.57 36.10 -26.58
C GLN A 683 -0.73 35.87 -25.06
N LEU A 684 0.15 35.09 -24.43
CA LEU A 684 0.19 34.93 -22.97
C LEU A 684 0.43 36.28 -22.26
N TRP A 685 1.40 37.05 -22.73
CA TRP A 685 1.74 38.34 -22.13
C TRP A 685 0.58 39.36 -22.23
N GLN A 686 -0.10 39.41 -23.38
CA GLN A 686 -1.31 40.23 -23.65
C GLN A 686 -2.58 39.70 -22.93
N ALA A 687 -2.63 38.41 -22.61
CA ALA A 687 -3.64 37.84 -21.73
C ALA A 687 -3.49 38.28 -20.26
N GLY A 688 -2.38 38.94 -19.91
CA GLY A 688 -2.04 39.32 -18.54
C GLY A 688 -1.42 38.18 -17.72
N ILE A 689 -1.04 37.08 -18.39
CA ILE A 689 -0.46 35.90 -17.74
C ILE A 689 0.98 36.20 -17.33
N ARG A 690 1.34 35.81 -16.11
CA ARG A 690 2.67 35.98 -15.50
C ARG A 690 3.18 34.69 -14.86
N LEU A 691 2.34 33.68 -14.69
CA LEU A 691 2.72 32.33 -14.26
C LEU A 691 2.09 31.28 -15.19
N VAL A 692 2.88 30.26 -15.56
CA VAL A 692 2.44 29.10 -16.33
C VAL A 692 2.79 27.84 -15.53
N LEU A 693 1.85 26.91 -15.41
CA LEU A 693 1.98 25.66 -14.67
C LEU A 693 1.82 24.46 -15.61
N CYS A 694 2.67 23.44 -15.48
CA CYS A 694 2.50 22.16 -16.18
C CYS A 694 3.15 20.98 -15.42
N ALA A 695 2.61 19.77 -15.62
CA ALA A 695 3.25 18.54 -15.13
C ALA A 695 4.45 18.11 -15.98
N ALA A 696 4.45 18.54 -17.24
CA ALA A 696 5.46 18.29 -18.26
C ALA A 696 6.88 18.80 -17.92
N HIS A 697 7.84 18.40 -18.75
CA HIS A 697 9.04 19.19 -19.00
C HIS A 697 8.74 20.36 -19.97
N VAL A 698 9.51 21.45 -19.85
CA VAL A 698 9.44 22.60 -20.76
C VAL A 698 10.77 22.74 -21.49
N HIS A 699 10.72 22.82 -22.82
CA HIS A 699 11.93 22.97 -23.64
C HIS A 699 12.58 24.37 -23.50
N GLU A 700 13.92 24.43 -23.49
CA GLU A 700 14.71 25.64 -23.20
C GLU A 700 14.38 26.83 -24.11
N GLU A 701 14.03 26.58 -25.37
CA GLU A 701 13.62 27.63 -26.33
C GLU A 701 12.37 28.41 -25.84
N TRP A 702 11.42 27.74 -25.17
CA TRP A 702 10.28 28.42 -24.54
C TRP A 702 10.71 29.21 -23.29
N THR A 703 11.65 28.67 -22.50
CA THR A 703 12.06 29.33 -21.24
C THR A 703 12.73 30.67 -21.51
N GLY A 704 13.53 30.77 -22.59
CA GLY A 704 14.14 32.02 -23.05
C GLY A 704 13.10 33.11 -23.36
N SER A 705 12.17 32.85 -24.28
CA SER A 705 11.16 33.84 -24.69
C SER A 705 10.18 34.21 -23.58
N LEU A 706 9.73 33.24 -22.77
CA LEU A 706 8.83 33.49 -21.64
C LEU A 706 9.53 34.30 -20.53
N SER A 707 10.80 33.99 -20.24
CA SER A 707 11.60 34.76 -19.28
C SER A 707 11.84 36.20 -19.75
N GLN A 708 12.05 36.44 -21.05
CA GLN A 708 12.19 37.81 -21.60
C GLN A 708 10.91 38.65 -21.44
N ARG A 709 9.73 38.03 -21.34
CA ARG A 709 8.46 38.73 -21.07
C ARG A 709 8.07 38.78 -19.59
N GLY A 710 8.94 38.34 -18.70
CA GLY A 710 8.64 38.30 -17.25
C GLY A 710 7.54 37.31 -16.90
N ILE A 711 7.44 36.20 -17.64
CA ILE A 711 6.52 35.09 -17.34
C ILE A 711 7.32 33.99 -16.63
N ALA A 712 6.91 33.66 -15.41
CA ALA A 712 7.41 32.50 -14.68
C ALA A 712 6.80 31.22 -15.25
N VAL A 713 7.58 30.15 -15.36
CA VAL A 713 7.12 28.83 -15.77
C VAL A 713 7.54 27.82 -14.71
N LEU A 714 6.54 27.22 -14.06
CA LEU A 714 6.73 26.14 -13.11
C LEU A 714 6.33 24.82 -13.77
N HIS A 715 7.32 23.95 -13.96
CA HIS A 715 7.16 22.67 -14.64
C HIS A 715 7.47 21.51 -13.68
N LEU A 716 7.19 20.26 -14.07
CA LEU A 716 7.19 19.11 -13.17
C LEU A 716 6.34 19.33 -11.90
N VAL A 717 5.19 19.99 -12.07
CA VAL A 717 4.16 20.09 -11.03
C VAL A 717 3.43 18.75 -10.92
N ASP A 718 3.02 18.37 -9.71
CA ASP A 718 2.29 17.12 -9.54
C ASP A 718 0.89 17.18 -10.18
N GLU A 719 0.45 16.14 -10.88
CA GLU A 719 -0.90 16.13 -11.50
C GLU A 719 -2.01 16.20 -10.44
N GLU A 720 -1.79 15.62 -9.25
CA GLU A 720 -2.68 15.80 -8.10
C GLU A 720 -2.69 17.26 -7.61
N GLU A 721 -1.57 17.99 -7.73
CA GLU A 721 -1.49 19.41 -7.37
C GLU A 721 -2.13 20.34 -8.41
N LEU A 722 -2.10 19.95 -9.70
CA LEU A 722 -2.81 20.65 -10.77
C LEU A 722 -4.32 20.45 -10.66
N ALA A 723 -4.80 19.21 -10.51
CA ALA A 723 -6.23 18.91 -10.36
C ALA A 723 -6.87 19.66 -9.18
N VAL A 724 -6.12 19.83 -8.08
CA VAL A 724 -6.52 20.65 -6.92
C VAL A 724 -6.66 22.14 -7.26
N LEU A 725 -5.73 22.70 -8.04
CA LEU A 725 -5.84 24.07 -8.51
C LEU A 725 -7.01 24.24 -9.48
N GLU A 726 -7.23 23.29 -10.38
CA GLU A 726 -8.34 23.31 -11.34
C GLU A 726 -9.69 23.35 -10.62
N ALA A 727 -9.90 22.46 -9.64
CA ALA A 727 -11.11 22.42 -8.84
C ALA A 727 -11.38 23.71 -8.05
N ARG A 728 -10.35 24.32 -7.46
CA ARG A 728 -10.47 25.53 -6.61
C ARG A 728 -10.65 26.82 -7.40
N CYS A 729 -9.84 27.00 -8.44
CA CYS A 729 -9.93 28.14 -9.34
C CYS A 729 -11.13 28.02 -10.30
N GLY A 730 -11.77 26.84 -10.37
CA GLY A 730 -12.90 26.58 -11.26
C GLY A 730 -12.52 26.51 -12.73
N ILE A 731 -11.30 26.09 -13.03
CA ILE A 731 -10.74 25.98 -14.38
C ILE A 731 -11.44 24.81 -15.07
N THR A 732 -12.16 25.09 -16.16
CA THR A 732 -12.94 24.09 -16.89
C THR A 732 -12.17 23.39 -18.01
N ARG A 733 -11.01 23.93 -18.39
CA ARG A 733 -10.15 23.43 -19.47
C ARG A 733 -8.72 23.94 -19.30
N ARG A 734 -7.74 23.07 -19.51
CA ARG A 734 -6.31 23.42 -19.60
C ARG A 734 -5.97 24.06 -20.96
N VAL A 735 -4.95 24.92 -20.96
CA VAL A 735 -4.53 25.72 -22.12
C VAL A 735 -3.60 24.94 -23.04
N ARG A 736 -3.73 25.15 -24.36
CA ARG A 736 -2.83 24.63 -25.40
C ARG A 736 -2.08 25.76 -26.10
N LEU A 737 -0.75 25.73 -25.99
CA LEU A 737 0.12 26.81 -26.47
C LEU A 737 0.09 26.93 -28.01
N GLY A 738 -0.22 28.12 -28.51
CA GLY A 738 -0.22 28.41 -29.94
C GLY A 738 -1.40 27.83 -30.72
N SER A 739 -2.49 27.44 -30.03
CA SER A 739 -3.82 27.21 -30.61
C SER A 739 -4.92 28.04 -29.94
N ASP A 740 -4.85 28.26 -28.63
CA ASP A 740 -5.82 29.10 -27.92
C ASP A 740 -5.55 30.60 -28.14
N ASP A 741 -6.62 31.38 -28.29
CA ASP A 741 -6.56 32.83 -28.53
C ASP A 741 -6.51 33.64 -27.21
N VAL A 742 -6.29 34.95 -27.31
CA VAL A 742 -6.19 35.84 -26.13
C VAL A 742 -7.50 35.88 -25.31
N ALA A 743 -8.67 35.66 -25.91
CA ALA A 743 -9.92 35.53 -25.16
C ALA A 743 -9.99 34.19 -24.40
N SER A 744 -9.66 33.07 -25.05
CA SER A 744 -9.60 31.74 -24.42
C SER A 744 -8.58 31.70 -23.27
N LEU A 745 -7.39 32.27 -23.47
CA LEU A 745 -6.36 32.43 -22.43
C LEU A 745 -6.85 33.26 -21.23
N LYS A 746 -7.68 34.29 -21.48
CA LYS A 746 -8.30 35.11 -20.42
C LYS A 746 -9.49 34.42 -19.73
N ALA A 747 -10.07 33.39 -20.32
CA ALA A 747 -11.17 32.61 -19.75
C ALA A 747 -10.70 31.38 -18.95
N ALA A 748 -9.61 30.73 -19.40
CA ALA A 748 -8.99 29.59 -18.71
C ALA A 748 -8.03 30.01 -17.59
N GLY A 749 -7.51 31.25 -17.62
CA GLY A 749 -6.58 31.76 -16.61
C GLY A 749 -7.24 32.31 -15.34
N PHE A 750 -6.64 32.01 -14.20
CA PHE A 750 -7.07 32.47 -12.86
C PHE A 750 -6.23 33.64 -12.35
N GLN A 751 -6.73 34.36 -11.35
CA GLN A 751 -6.10 35.57 -10.81
C GLN A 751 -5.22 35.26 -9.59
N LEU A 752 -4.01 35.81 -9.59
CA LEU A 752 -2.96 35.50 -8.63
C LEU A 752 -2.44 36.79 -7.97
N ASP A 753 -2.70 36.93 -6.67
CA ASP A 753 -2.31 38.09 -5.87
C ASP A 753 -0.81 38.03 -5.52
N SER A 754 -0.24 36.83 -5.35
CA SER A 754 1.22 36.65 -5.38
C SER A 754 1.63 35.21 -5.67
N PHE A 755 2.69 35.08 -6.47
CA PHE A 755 3.58 33.93 -6.55
C PHE A 755 4.84 34.25 -5.73
N ARG A 756 5.33 33.31 -4.91
CA ARG A 756 6.66 33.40 -4.27
C ARG A 756 7.20 32.02 -3.86
N PRO A 757 8.53 31.82 -3.79
CA PRO A 757 9.09 30.58 -3.22
C PRO A 757 8.77 30.48 -1.72
N LEU A 758 8.56 29.25 -1.23
CA LEU A 758 8.26 29.01 0.18
C LEU A 758 9.43 29.32 1.13
N GLN A 759 10.66 29.30 0.59
CA GLN A 759 11.90 29.63 1.28
C GLN A 759 12.53 30.86 0.62
N LYS A 760 13.00 31.82 1.44
CA LYS A 760 13.65 33.05 0.95
C LYS A 760 15.14 32.87 0.60
N SER A 761 15.70 31.67 0.77
CA SER A 761 17.08 31.38 0.36
C SER A 761 17.19 31.48 -1.16
N SER A 762 18.06 32.37 -1.65
CA SER A 762 18.20 32.67 -3.07
C SER A 762 19.05 31.66 -3.85
N GLU A 763 19.83 30.84 -3.17
CA GLU A 763 20.84 29.96 -3.76
C GLU A 763 20.30 28.54 -3.94
N GLY A 764 20.45 27.97 -5.15
CA GLY A 764 20.12 26.56 -5.45
C GLY A 764 18.69 26.23 -5.91
N LEU A 765 17.75 27.20 -5.96
CA LEU A 765 16.35 26.96 -6.36
C LEU A 765 16.11 26.70 -7.86
N ALA A 766 17.10 26.90 -8.73
CA ALA A 766 16.98 26.64 -10.17
C ALA A 766 17.35 25.18 -10.48
N GLY A 767 16.53 24.47 -11.27
CA GLY A 767 16.75 23.06 -11.60
C GLY A 767 16.48 22.06 -10.47
N SER A 768 16.04 22.50 -9.29
CA SER A 768 15.64 21.65 -8.16
C SER A 768 14.13 21.75 -7.90
N ARG A 769 13.48 20.66 -7.45
CA ARG A 769 12.03 20.67 -7.13
C ARG A 769 11.84 21.43 -5.81
N ALA A 770 11.28 22.62 -5.91
CA ALA A 770 11.03 23.54 -4.81
C ALA A 770 9.53 23.64 -4.51
N TYR A 771 9.19 24.25 -3.38
CA TYR A 771 7.81 24.55 -3.01
C TYR A 771 7.50 26.04 -3.20
N TRP A 772 6.33 26.32 -3.76
CA TRP A 772 5.89 27.65 -4.17
C TRP A 772 4.53 27.97 -3.55
N LEU A 773 4.38 29.21 -3.09
CA LEU A 773 3.13 29.76 -2.56
C LEU A 773 2.41 30.51 -3.68
N LEU A 774 1.15 30.15 -3.89
CA LEU A 774 0.21 30.86 -4.76
C LEU A 774 -0.88 31.46 -3.87
N ASP A 775 -0.77 32.76 -3.58
CA ASP A 775 -1.86 33.53 -2.96
C ASP A 775 -2.92 33.80 -4.04
N LEU A 776 -4.03 33.05 -4.01
CA LEU A 776 -5.12 33.16 -4.98
C LEU A 776 -6.01 34.36 -4.66
N SER A 777 -6.39 35.11 -5.70
CA SER A 777 -7.29 36.26 -5.52
C SER A 777 -8.70 35.82 -5.13
N PRO A 778 -9.38 36.48 -4.18
CA PRO A 778 -10.67 36.03 -3.65
C PRO A 778 -11.78 35.94 -4.72
N GLU A 779 -11.72 36.76 -5.78
CA GLU A 779 -12.65 36.66 -6.92
C GLU A 779 -12.51 35.36 -7.72
N SER A 780 -11.30 34.78 -7.73
CA SER A 780 -10.99 33.54 -8.46
C SER A 780 -11.11 32.28 -7.61
N ASN A 781 -11.20 32.41 -6.29
CA ASN A 781 -11.07 31.30 -5.36
C ASN A 781 -12.45 30.82 -4.88
N ARG A 782 -13.00 29.76 -5.49
CA ARG A 782 -14.36 29.27 -5.18
C ARG A 782 -14.52 28.69 -3.78
N THR A 783 -13.41 28.30 -3.15
CA THR A 783 -13.35 27.73 -1.80
C THR A 783 -12.16 28.34 -1.06
N PRO A 784 -12.31 29.00 0.10
CA PRO A 784 -11.18 29.58 0.80
C PRO A 784 -10.18 28.46 1.13
N ALA A 785 -8.93 28.64 0.71
CA ALA A 785 -7.97 27.54 0.58
C ALA A 785 -6.70 27.86 1.35
N SER A 786 -6.60 27.38 2.59
CA SER A 786 -5.36 27.46 3.35
C SER A 786 -4.64 26.11 3.34
N CYS A 787 -3.34 26.13 3.06
CA CYS A 787 -2.48 24.95 3.17
C CYS A 787 -1.89 24.88 4.59
N LEU A 788 -1.96 23.70 5.20
CA LEU A 788 -1.26 23.44 6.44
C LEU A 788 0.18 23.01 6.13
N LEU A 789 1.14 23.85 6.53
CA LEU A 789 2.58 23.58 6.37
C LEU A 789 3.17 23.06 7.67
N LEU A 790 3.75 21.87 7.58
CA LEU A 790 4.37 21.18 8.73
C LEU A 790 5.90 21.16 8.55
N GLN A 791 6.61 21.92 9.38
CA GLN A 791 8.06 21.89 9.44
C GLN A 791 8.50 21.11 10.69
N ALA A 792 9.49 20.25 10.54
CA ALA A 792 10.10 19.48 11.63
C ALA A 792 11.58 19.24 11.33
N SER A 793 12.34 18.81 12.35
CA SER A 793 13.78 18.50 12.25
C SER A 793 14.12 17.31 11.34
N SER A 794 13.12 16.54 10.89
CA SER A 794 13.28 15.48 9.89
C SER A 794 11.99 15.29 9.09
N SER A 795 12.14 14.78 7.86
CA SER A 795 11.00 14.36 7.01
C SER A 795 10.14 13.31 7.70
N SER A 796 10.75 12.34 8.38
CA SER A 796 10.03 11.31 9.15
C SER A 796 9.14 11.91 10.24
N LEU A 797 9.62 12.88 11.02
CA LEU A 797 8.82 13.55 12.05
C LEU A 797 7.70 14.40 11.44
N ALA A 798 7.96 15.10 10.34
CA ALA A 798 6.91 15.86 9.64
C ALA A 798 5.83 14.95 9.01
N ILE A 799 6.20 13.75 8.55
CA ILE A 799 5.25 12.71 8.14
C ILE A 799 4.39 12.24 9.32
N GLU A 800 4.97 12.01 10.50
CA GLU A 800 4.19 11.65 11.70
C GLU A 800 3.29 12.80 12.17
N HIS A 801 3.73 14.07 12.07
CA HIS A 801 2.85 15.24 12.29
C HIS A 801 1.66 15.23 11.31
N ARG A 802 1.90 15.02 10.00
CA ARG A 802 0.85 14.92 8.98
C ARG A 802 -0.15 13.82 9.35
N LEU A 803 0.34 12.59 9.58
CA LEU A 803 -0.50 11.43 9.90
C LEU A 803 -1.27 11.59 11.22
N ALA A 804 -0.70 12.27 12.21
CA ALA A 804 -1.40 12.61 13.44
C ALA A 804 -2.51 13.64 13.19
N ILE A 805 -2.28 14.68 12.38
CA ILE A 805 -3.33 15.65 12.00
C ILE A 805 -4.44 14.97 11.18
N LEU A 806 -4.11 14.09 10.22
CA LEU A 806 -5.11 13.31 9.48
C LEU A 806 -6.04 12.53 10.42
N ARG A 807 -5.47 11.91 11.46
CA ARG A 807 -6.19 11.12 12.44
C ARG A 807 -6.98 11.96 13.44
N LEU A 808 -6.43 13.06 13.93
CA LEU A 808 -7.18 14.02 14.75
C LEU A 808 -8.44 14.47 14.02
N LEU A 809 -8.33 14.82 12.73
CA LEU A 809 -9.48 15.28 11.94
C LEU A 809 -10.53 14.18 11.72
N LEU A 810 -10.16 12.90 11.74
CA LEU A 810 -11.12 11.78 11.81
C LEU A 810 -11.77 11.66 13.19
N VAL A 811 -11.03 11.79 14.30
CA VAL A 811 -11.62 11.77 15.65
C VAL A 811 -12.56 12.97 15.85
N VAL A 812 -12.21 14.12 15.30
CA VAL A 812 -13.00 15.36 15.29
C VAL A 812 -14.29 15.17 14.47
N LEU A 813 -14.23 14.58 13.26
CA LEU A 813 -15.44 14.20 12.51
C LEU A 813 -16.43 13.41 13.37
N HIS A 814 -15.99 12.27 13.91
CA HIS A 814 -16.84 11.39 14.72
C HIS A 814 -17.30 12.05 16.03
N GLY A 815 -16.54 13.02 16.56
CA GLY A 815 -16.88 13.78 17.75
C GLY A 815 -17.81 15.00 17.54
N PHE A 816 -18.00 15.44 16.29
CA PHE A 816 -18.87 16.56 15.95
C PHE A 816 -20.17 16.13 15.24
N GLN A 817 -20.22 14.94 14.63
CA GLN A 817 -21.45 14.37 14.04
C GLN A 817 -22.51 13.95 15.06
N GLU A 818 -22.11 13.60 16.29
CA GLU A 818 -23.04 13.31 17.39
C GLU A 818 -22.99 14.45 18.43
N PRO A 819 -24.04 15.30 18.51
CA PRO A 819 -24.01 16.44 19.41
C PRO A 819 -23.94 15.99 20.89
N CYS A 820 -23.00 16.61 21.62
CA CYS A 820 -22.72 16.41 23.05
C CYS A 820 -21.92 15.16 23.46
N ASP A 821 -21.10 14.58 22.57
CA ASP A 821 -20.38 13.32 22.88
C ASP A 821 -18.91 13.42 23.33
N LEU A 822 -18.46 14.61 23.76
CA LEU A 822 -17.18 14.74 24.50
C LEU A 822 -17.34 14.30 25.97
N ILE A 823 -16.55 13.32 26.36
CA ILE A 823 -16.46 12.76 27.71
C ILE A 823 -15.10 13.05 28.34
N ALA A 824 -15.02 12.93 29.68
CA ALA A 824 -13.74 12.88 30.38
C ALA A 824 -12.88 11.71 29.87
N GLY A 825 -11.67 12.02 29.40
CA GLY A 825 -10.69 11.05 28.93
C GLY A 825 -9.85 10.44 30.06
N GLY A 826 -8.66 9.94 29.70
CA GLY A 826 -7.65 9.53 30.69
C GLY A 826 -8.06 8.29 31.51
N LEU A 827 -8.76 7.34 30.87
CA LEU A 827 -9.37 6.14 31.45
C LEU A 827 -10.60 6.35 32.35
N ALA A 828 -11.21 7.55 32.41
CA ALA A 828 -12.41 7.74 33.23
C ALA A 828 -13.55 6.77 32.82
N PHE A 829 -13.76 6.57 31.51
CA PHE A 829 -14.71 5.58 30.97
C PHE A 829 -14.32 4.14 31.32
N GLU A 830 -13.09 3.73 31.02
CA GLU A 830 -12.63 2.35 31.27
C GLU A 830 -12.70 1.97 32.75
N VAL A 831 -12.38 2.89 33.67
CA VAL A 831 -12.44 2.65 35.11
C VAL A 831 -13.88 2.65 35.63
N ALA A 832 -14.75 3.52 35.13
CA ALA A 832 -16.17 3.50 35.48
C ALA A 832 -16.86 2.20 35.02
N LEU A 833 -16.65 1.81 33.77
CA LEU A 833 -17.18 0.57 33.20
C LEU A 833 -16.61 -0.68 33.90
N LEU A 834 -15.34 -0.67 34.29
CA LEU A 834 -14.70 -1.76 35.06
C LEU A 834 -15.29 -1.88 36.48
N ARG A 835 -15.56 -0.76 37.16
CA ARG A 835 -16.24 -0.76 38.48
C ARG A 835 -17.67 -1.27 38.37
N MET A 836 -18.41 -0.87 37.34
CA MET A 836 -19.76 -1.34 37.08
C MET A 836 -19.81 -2.84 36.77
N ALA A 837 -18.90 -3.32 35.92
CA ALA A 837 -18.75 -4.76 35.65
C ALA A 837 -18.51 -5.57 36.94
N ARG A 838 -17.66 -5.06 37.85
CA ARG A 838 -17.42 -5.69 39.16
C ARG A 838 -18.67 -5.69 40.05
N ARG A 839 -19.42 -4.59 40.10
CA ARG A 839 -20.71 -4.51 40.83
C ARG A 839 -21.71 -5.53 40.29
N LYS A 840 -21.86 -5.66 38.97
CA LYS A 840 -22.70 -6.69 38.35
C LYS A 840 -22.22 -8.10 38.73
N ILE A 841 -20.91 -8.39 38.63
CA ILE A 841 -20.32 -9.68 39.03
C ILE A 841 -20.55 -10.03 40.51
N THR A 842 -20.58 -9.05 41.43
CA THR A 842 -20.93 -9.28 42.83
C THR A 842 -22.44 -9.46 43.03
N ASN A 843 -23.27 -8.63 42.40
CA ASN A 843 -24.72 -8.62 42.59
C ASN A 843 -25.41 -9.85 41.97
N LEU A 844 -24.86 -10.43 40.90
CA LEU A 844 -25.31 -11.71 40.32
C LEU A 844 -25.25 -12.91 41.29
N ARG A 845 -24.66 -12.74 42.49
CA ARG A 845 -24.71 -13.73 43.59
C ARG A 845 -25.94 -13.60 44.48
N GLY A 846 -26.67 -12.49 44.41
CA GLY A 846 -27.89 -12.23 45.17
C GLY A 846 -29.09 -13.07 44.71
N PRO A 847 -30.11 -13.23 45.57
CA PRO A 847 -31.37 -13.86 45.19
C PRO A 847 -32.40 -12.90 44.57
N GLU A 848 -32.34 -11.60 44.87
CA GLU A 848 -33.50 -10.69 44.70
C GLU A 848 -33.58 -10.00 43.32
N ASP A 849 -32.47 -9.56 42.72
CA ASP A 849 -32.45 -8.84 41.42
C ASP A 849 -32.85 -9.71 40.20
N ARG A 850 -33.00 -11.03 40.38
CA ARG A 850 -33.12 -12.05 39.32
C ARG A 850 -34.33 -11.94 38.37
N ASN A 851 -35.22 -10.98 38.58
CA ASN A 851 -36.44 -10.82 37.79
C ASN A 851 -36.35 -9.75 36.70
N LEU A 852 -35.43 -8.78 36.79
CA LEU A 852 -35.34 -7.69 35.80
C LEU A 852 -34.43 -8.06 34.61
N GLU A 853 -33.25 -8.62 34.88
CA GLU A 853 -32.24 -8.97 33.86
C GLU A 853 -32.63 -10.20 33.01
N ARG A 854 -33.62 -10.99 33.46
CA ARG A 854 -34.14 -12.20 32.78
C ARG A 854 -34.52 -12.00 31.30
N ASN A 855 -34.97 -10.80 30.93
CA ASN A 855 -35.44 -10.51 29.57
C ASN A 855 -34.29 -10.38 28.56
N ALA A 856 -33.10 -9.97 28.99
CA ALA A 856 -31.98 -9.64 28.10
C ALA A 856 -31.50 -10.83 27.25
N PHE A 857 -31.40 -12.02 27.87
CA PHE A 857 -30.98 -13.24 27.19
C PHE A 857 -32.10 -13.96 26.44
N HIS A 858 -33.36 -13.71 26.79
CA HIS A 858 -34.53 -14.18 26.01
C HIS A 858 -34.56 -13.53 24.62
N VAL A 859 -34.23 -12.23 24.52
CA VAL A 859 -34.05 -11.53 23.23
C VAL A 859 -32.91 -12.14 22.38
N LEU A 860 -31.97 -12.83 23.00
CA LEU A 860 -30.86 -13.55 22.35
C LEU A 860 -31.14 -15.05 22.10
N GLY A 861 -32.37 -15.53 22.30
CA GLY A 861 -32.74 -16.94 22.10
C GLY A 861 -32.16 -17.90 23.15
N VAL A 862 -32.04 -17.44 24.40
CA VAL A 862 -31.61 -18.25 25.54
C VAL A 862 -32.70 -18.28 26.61
N ASP A 863 -33.59 -19.26 26.48
CA ASP A 863 -34.80 -19.38 27.32
C ASP A 863 -34.52 -19.98 28.71
N ASP A 864 -33.42 -20.73 28.86
CA ASP A 864 -32.97 -21.29 30.14
C ASP A 864 -32.40 -20.17 31.05
N PRO A 865 -33.07 -19.84 32.17
CA PRO A 865 -32.66 -18.73 33.03
C PRO A 865 -31.36 -19.00 33.80
N ALA A 866 -30.99 -20.28 34.03
CA ALA A 866 -29.73 -20.62 34.68
C ALA A 866 -28.55 -20.49 33.69
N LYS A 867 -28.76 -20.89 32.43
CA LYS A 867 -27.81 -20.61 31.34
C LYS A 867 -27.69 -19.10 31.08
N ALA A 868 -28.80 -18.35 31.04
CA ALA A 868 -28.80 -16.89 30.89
C ALA A 868 -27.92 -16.21 31.95
N LEU A 869 -28.21 -16.43 33.24
CA LEU A 869 -27.46 -15.86 34.37
C LEU A 869 -25.96 -16.24 34.33
N ARG A 870 -25.63 -17.45 33.88
CA ARG A 870 -24.24 -17.88 33.65
C ARG A 870 -23.57 -17.12 32.49
N LEU A 871 -24.27 -16.91 31.37
CA LEU A 871 -23.75 -16.16 30.22
C LEU A 871 -23.59 -14.67 30.54
N GLU A 872 -24.46 -14.12 31.37
CA GLU A 872 -24.37 -12.76 31.91
C GLU A 872 -23.11 -12.57 32.74
N GLY A 873 -22.90 -13.42 33.75
CA GLY A 873 -21.67 -13.40 34.55
C GLY A 873 -20.39 -13.60 33.73
N LEU A 874 -20.42 -14.45 32.69
CA LEU A 874 -19.31 -14.60 31.74
C LEU A 874 -19.12 -13.35 30.86
N SER A 875 -20.17 -12.63 30.50
CA SER A 875 -20.09 -11.39 29.72
C SER A 875 -19.38 -10.29 30.53
N TRP A 876 -19.79 -10.10 31.78
CA TRP A 876 -19.18 -9.11 32.67
C TRP A 876 -17.74 -9.47 33.04
N LEU A 877 -17.42 -10.74 33.28
CA LEU A 877 -16.03 -11.20 33.50
C LEU A 877 -15.13 -11.01 32.27
N LEU A 878 -15.69 -11.15 31.06
CA LEU A 878 -14.96 -10.92 29.81
C LEU A 878 -14.64 -9.43 29.64
N LEU A 879 -15.60 -8.55 29.96
CA LEU A 879 -15.43 -7.11 29.92
C LEU A 879 -14.43 -6.61 30.97
N GLU A 880 -14.52 -7.07 32.23
CA GLU A 880 -13.52 -6.78 33.28
C GLU A 880 -12.11 -7.13 32.78
N ALA A 881 -11.92 -8.34 32.27
CA ALA A 881 -10.59 -8.81 31.88
C ALA A 881 -10.02 -8.09 30.65
N SER A 882 -10.88 -7.51 29.82
CA SER A 882 -10.49 -6.68 28.67
C SER A 882 -10.06 -5.29 29.11
N LEU A 883 -10.87 -4.63 29.94
CA LEU A 883 -10.59 -3.30 30.50
C LEU A 883 -9.35 -3.32 31.40
N LEU A 884 -9.14 -4.38 32.18
CA LEU A 884 -7.99 -4.48 33.09
C LEU A 884 -6.65 -4.46 32.36
N GLU A 885 -6.52 -5.02 31.14
CA GLU A 885 -5.28 -4.94 30.36
C GLU A 885 -4.97 -3.50 29.88
N VAL A 886 -6.00 -2.67 29.67
CA VAL A 886 -5.87 -1.24 29.32
C VAL A 886 -5.41 -0.46 30.55
N VAL A 887 -6.10 -0.65 31.68
CA VAL A 887 -5.81 0.02 32.95
C VAL A 887 -4.42 -0.35 33.50
N GLU A 888 -4.04 -1.64 33.46
CA GLU A 888 -2.70 -2.10 33.84
C GLU A 888 -1.59 -1.52 32.94
N ALA A 889 -1.85 -1.29 31.63
CA ALA A 889 -0.88 -0.68 30.72
C ALA A 889 -0.62 0.80 31.02
N PHE A 890 -1.69 1.60 31.15
CA PHE A 890 -1.59 3.04 31.44
C PHE A 890 -0.88 3.31 32.77
N ILE A 891 -1.25 2.57 33.83
CA ILE A 891 -0.66 2.71 35.17
C ILE A 891 0.82 2.29 35.17
N ALA A 892 1.20 1.25 34.41
CA ALA A 892 2.60 0.86 34.30
C ALA A 892 3.46 1.97 33.67
N ASN A 893 2.94 2.67 32.66
CA ASN A 893 3.65 3.77 31.99
C ASN A 893 3.69 5.03 32.88
N LEU A 894 2.57 5.42 33.49
CA LEU A 894 2.47 6.55 34.42
C LEU A 894 3.43 6.41 35.63
N LEU A 895 3.50 5.22 36.23
CA LEU A 895 4.45 4.91 37.31
C LEU A 895 5.91 4.82 36.82
N GLY A 896 6.11 4.51 35.53
CA GLY A 896 7.40 4.42 34.87
C GLY A 896 8.08 5.77 34.64
N CYS A 897 7.32 6.85 34.42
CA CYS A 897 7.87 8.21 34.29
C CYS A 897 8.47 8.75 35.59
N ARG A 898 8.01 8.30 36.77
CA ARG A 898 8.50 8.77 38.09
C ARG A 898 9.82 8.13 38.55
N GLY A 899 10.80 7.98 37.65
CA GLY A 899 12.23 7.74 37.92
C GLY A 899 12.67 6.44 38.64
N GLY A 900 11.76 5.65 39.21
CA GLY A 900 12.10 4.50 40.06
C GLY A 900 12.14 3.17 39.32
N ALA A 901 13.34 2.69 38.97
CA ALA A 901 13.55 1.48 38.18
C ALA A 901 13.14 0.16 38.88
N GLY A 902 12.81 -0.85 38.07
CA GLY A 902 12.73 -2.27 38.48
C GLY A 902 11.49 -2.69 39.27
N ALA A 903 11.31 -2.19 40.49
CA ALA A 903 10.37 -2.78 41.45
C ALA A 903 8.87 -2.63 41.09
N ARG A 904 8.52 -1.59 40.33
CA ARG A 904 7.14 -1.05 40.24
C ARG A 904 6.19 -1.78 39.27
N LEU A 905 6.66 -2.60 38.33
CA LEU A 905 5.73 -3.30 37.42
C LEU A 905 4.80 -4.29 38.15
N ARG A 906 5.31 -4.94 39.21
CA ARG A 906 4.49 -5.84 40.05
C ARG A 906 3.59 -5.12 41.04
N SER A 907 3.81 -3.83 41.31
CA SER A 907 2.85 -3.00 42.03
C SER A 907 1.78 -2.43 41.08
N ALA A 908 2.12 -2.04 39.85
CA ALA A 908 1.16 -1.50 38.87
C ALA A 908 -0.09 -2.38 38.69
N GLY A 909 0.08 -3.70 38.52
CA GLY A 909 -1.04 -4.65 38.44
C GLY A 909 -1.83 -4.85 39.75
N ARG A 910 -1.23 -4.56 40.92
CA ARG A 910 -1.96 -4.51 42.20
C ARG A 910 -2.73 -3.20 42.30
N THR A 911 -2.08 -2.07 42.01
CA THR A 911 -2.69 -0.73 41.96
C THR A 911 -3.90 -0.73 41.04
N ALA A 912 -3.78 -1.20 39.79
CA ALA A 912 -4.92 -1.31 38.86
C ALA A 912 -6.13 -2.05 39.47
N ARG A 913 -5.89 -3.16 40.17
CA ARG A 913 -6.93 -3.95 40.82
C ARG A 913 -7.52 -3.26 42.05
N LEU A 914 -6.70 -2.52 42.79
CA LEU A 914 -7.08 -1.71 43.95
C LEU A 914 -7.89 -0.48 43.54
N LEU A 915 -7.48 0.33 42.56
CA LEU A 915 -8.26 1.48 42.06
C LEU A 915 -9.68 1.07 41.60
N ALA A 916 -9.80 -0.16 41.11
CA ALA A 916 -11.04 -0.78 40.66
C ALA A 916 -11.78 -1.60 41.74
N SER A 917 -11.28 -1.69 42.99
CA SER A 917 -11.98 -2.34 44.11
C SER A 917 -12.21 -1.42 45.31
N ALA A 918 -11.39 -0.38 45.44
CA ALA A 918 -11.41 0.60 46.52
C ALA A 918 -12.68 1.47 46.49
N GLY A 919 -13.16 1.83 47.67
CA GLY A 919 -14.14 2.90 47.84
C GLY A 919 -13.53 4.26 47.51
N ALA A 920 -14.36 5.24 47.15
CA ALA A 920 -13.88 6.58 46.74
C ALA A 920 -12.97 7.25 47.80
N SER A 921 -13.18 6.95 49.08
CA SER A 921 -12.40 7.46 50.22
C SER A 921 -11.03 6.81 50.43
N GLU A 922 -10.75 5.65 49.84
CA GLU A 922 -9.46 4.94 49.98
C GLU A 922 -8.44 5.33 48.88
N LEU A 923 -8.75 6.39 48.14
CA LEU A 923 -8.22 6.63 46.79
C LEU A 923 -7.53 7.98 46.61
N ASP A 924 -7.90 8.99 47.40
CA ASP A 924 -7.20 10.28 47.42
C ASP A 924 -5.78 10.17 48.04
N ASP A 925 -5.50 9.07 48.78
CA ASP A 925 -4.16 8.70 49.26
C ASP A 925 -3.19 8.25 48.14
N VAL A 926 -3.66 8.06 46.90
CA VAL A 926 -2.83 7.62 45.76
C VAL A 926 -2.11 8.82 45.12
N PRO A 927 -0.78 9.01 45.28
CA PRO A 927 -0.16 10.31 45.03
C PRO A 927 -0.25 10.78 43.56
N GLY A 928 -1.05 11.81 43.30
CA GLY A 928 -1.23 12.42 41.97
C GLY A 928 -2.37 11.81 41.14
N MET A 929 -3.31 11.12 41.77
CA MET A 929 -4.70 11.03 41.28
C MET A 929 -5.58 11.87 42.20
N ARG A 930 -6.47 12.69 41.62
CA ARG A 930 -7.58 13.34 42.36
C ARG A 930 -8.90 12.83 41.81
N ALA A 931 -9.85 12.54 42.70
CA ALA A 931 -11.22 12.21 42.30
C ALA A 931 -11.92 13.45 41.71
N ILE A 932 -12.71 13.26 40.65
CA ILE A 932 -13.58 14.32 40.12
C ILE A 932 -14.78 14.50 41.08
N PRO A 933 -15.05 15.72 41.58
CA PRO A 933 -16.27 15.98 42.36
C PRO A 933 -17.49 15.97 41.42
N GLY A 934 -18.50 15.13 41.71
CA GLY A 934 -19.70 15.01 40.87
C GLY A 934 -20.41 13.65 40.86
N GLY A 935 -20.15 12.74 41.81
CA GLY A 935 -20.83 11.44 41.92
C GLY A 935 -20.29 10.35 40.99
N PHE A 936 -20.00 10.66 39.72
CA PHE A 936 -19.22 9.79 38.84
C PHE A 936 -17.71 10.04 39.04
N HIS A 937 -17.10 9.24 39.91
CA HIS A 937 -15.69 9.35 40.31
C HIS A 937 -14.70 8.91 39.20
N GLY A 938 -14.60 9.70 38.14
CA GLY A 938 -13.43 9.70 37.25
C GLY A 938 -12.19 10.24 37.96
N PHE A 939 -11.02 10.07 37.34
CA PHE A 939 -9.74 10.52 37.88
C PHE A 939 -9.08 11.52 36.94
N VAL A 940 -8.55 12.60 37.49
CA VAL A 940 -7.57 13.44 36.78
C VAL A 940 -6.17 13.09 37.30
N VAL A 941 -5.28 12.77 36.37
CA VAL A 941 -3.84 12.67 36.63
C VAL A 941 -3.25 14.05 36.46
N GLU A 942 -2.81 14.68 37.54
CA GLU A 942 -2.05 15.92 37.46
C GLU A 942 -0.64 15.62 36.92
N PRO A 943 -0.25 16.18 35.76
CA PRO A 943 1.13 16.06 35.28
C PRO A 943 2.05 16.79 36.27
N GLY A 944 3.06 16.09 36.79
CA GLY A 944 3.93 16.56 37.88
C GLY A 944 4.93 17.64 37.50
N ILE A 945 4.54 18.63 36.68
CA ILE A 945 5.36 19.75 36.23
C ILE A 945 4.64 21.04 36.65
N GLY A 946 5.03 21.57 37.81
CA GLY A 946 4.74 22.94 38.27
C GLY A 946 3.33 23.47 38.00
N ALA A 947 2.32 22.93 38.68
CA ALA A 947 0.95 23.44 38.55
C ALA A 947 0.85 24.91 39.00
N CYS A 948 0.51 25.80 38.06
CA CYS A 948 -0.20 27.03 38.38
C CYS A 948 -1.69 26.69 38.48
N GLU A 949 -2.39 27.26 39.47
CA GLU A 949 -3.74 26.83 39.82
C GLU A 949 -4.79 27.19 38.75
N ASP A 950 -5.97 26.57 38.84
CA ASP A 950 -7.19 26.78 38.03
C ASP A 950 -7.14 26.64 36.49
N SER A 951 -5.97 26.47 35.87
CA SER A 951 -5.82 26.53 34.39
C SER A 951 -5.49 25.22 33.67
N THR A 952 -5.34 24.10 34.37
CA THR A 952 -4.98 22.81 33.74
C THR A 952 -6.16 22.20 32.94
N PRO A 953 -6.02 21.98 31.62
CA PRO A 953 -7.09 21.43 30.80
C PRO A 953 -7.31 19.95 31.12
N ARG A 954 -8.57 19.55 31.31
CA ARG A 954 -8.94 18.15 31.54
C ARG A 954 -8.79 17.37 30.23
N PRO A 955 -8.30 16.12 30.25
CA PRO A 955 -8.30 15.27 29.06
C PRO A 955 -9.74 14.98 28.63
N VAL A 956 -10.01 15.05 27.32
CA VAL A 956 -11.33 14.74 26.74
C VAL A 956 -11.20 13.81 25.54
N GLU A 957 -12.14 12.88 25.44
CA GLU A 957 -12.24 11.85 24.40
C GLU A 957 -13.69 11.79 23.89
N THR A 958 -13.96 11.09 22.78
CA THR A 958 -15.32 10.95 22.25
C THR A 958 -15.98 9.66 22.73
N GLY A 959 -17.23 9.72 23.17
CA GLY A 959 -17.98 8.54 23.66
C GLY A 959 -18.21 7.50 22.56
N HIS A 960 -18.59 7.97 21.37
CA HIS A 960 -18.71 7.17 20.15
C HIS A 960 -17.45 6.31 19.89
N LEU A 961 -16.24 6.87 20.01
CA LEU A 961 -14.98 6.13 19.83
C LEU A 961 -14.87 4.96 20.83
N LYS A 962 -15.25 5.14 22.10
CA LYS A 962 -15.23 4.07 23.10
C LYS A 962 -16.23 2.95 22.76
N LEU A 963 -17.44 3.31 22.32
CA LEU A 963 -18.44 2.32 21.88
C LEU A 963 -17.96 1.54 20.65
N GLN A 964 -17.35 2.24 19.67
CA GLN A 964 -16.78 1.58 18.49
C GLN A 964 -15.60 0.66 18.84
N GLN A 965 -14.72 1.04 19.77
CA GLN A 965 -13.64 0.15 20.25
C GLN A 965 -14.20 -1.16 20.84
N LEU A 966 -15.27 -1.09 21.64
CA LEU A 966 -15.88 -2.27 22.26
C LEU A 966 -16.65 -3.14 21.25
N ARG A 967 -17.35 -2.53 20.28
CA ARG A 967 -17.97 -3.24 19.14
C ARG A 967 -16.91 -3.93 18.27
N ALA A 968 -15.81 -3.24 17.94
CA ALA A 968 -14.70 -3.79 17.16
C ALA A 968 -14.02 -4.95 17.89
N MET A 969 -13.83 -4.85 19.21
CA MET A 969 -13.37 -5.96 20.05
C MET A 969 -14.33 -7.15 19.94
N CYS A 970 -15.62 -6.95 20.17
CA CYS A 970 -16.58 -8.05 20.19
C CYS A 970 -16.72 -8.76 18.82
N SER A 971 -16.81 -8.00 17.72
CA SER A 971 -16.76 -8.51 16.35
C SER A 971 -15.50 -9.34 16.09
N LEU A 972 -14.31 -8.82 16.43
CA LEU A 972 -13.04 -9.50 16.17
C LEU A 972 -12.85 -10.75 17.05
N VAL A 973 -13.32 -10.75 18.31
CA VAL A 973 -13.29 -11.96 19.16
C VAL A 973 -14.23 -13.04 18.62
N ARG A 974 -15.41 -12.69 18.08
CA ARG A 974 -16.26 -13.67 17.37
C ARG A 974 -15.52 -14.28 16.17
N GLN A 975 -14.89 -13.47 15.32
CA GLN A 975 -14.11 -13.96 14.18
C GLN A 975 -12.96 -14.90 14.62
N LEU A 976 -12.22 -14.55 15.67
CA LEU A 976 -11.15 -15.39 16.21
C LEU A 976 -11.66 -16.71 16.79
N CYS A 977 -12.81 -16.71 17.46
CA CYS A 977 -13.48 -17.95 17.90
C CYS A 977 -14.00 -18.79 16.72
N ARG A 978 -14.33 -18.14 15.59
CA ARG A 978 -14.78 -18.82 14.36
C ARG A 978 -13.65 -19.53 13.60
N LEU A 979 -12.49 -18.88 13.49
CA LEU A 979 -11.34 -19.31 12.67
C LEU A 979 -10.51 -20.49 13.20
N ASP A 980 -10.83 -21.05 14.39
CA ASP A 980 -10.00 -22.12 14.99
C ASP A 980 -10.81 -23.37 15.45
N PRO A 981 -11.27 -24.22 14.50
CA PRO A 981 -11.85 -25.53 14.84
C PRO A 981 -10.88 -26.43 15.61
N SER A 982 -9.58 -26.30 15.34
CA SER A 982 -8.50 -27.15 15.89
C SER A 982 -8.26 -27.01 17.40
N CYS A 983 -8.99 -26.11 18.06
CA CYS A 983 -8.95 -25.89 19.51
C CYS A 983 -10.26 -26.28 20.23
N VAL A 984 -11.28 -26.79 19.51
CA VAL A 984 -12.58 -27.16 20.09
C VAL A 984 -12.78 -28.67 20.16
N ASP A 985 -12.30 -29.41 19.16
CA ASP A 985 -12.67 -30.82 19.00
C ASP A 985 -11.65 -31.80 19.63
N ARG A 986 -11.85 -32.11 20.92
CA ARG A 986 -11.49 -33.39 21.58
C ARG A 986 -12.15 -33.52 22.95
N GLY A 987 -13.48 -33.36 22.97
CA GLY A 987 -14.31 -33.55 24.16
C GLY A 987 -14.64 -35.01 24.45
N GLN A 988 -13.64 -35.85 24.78
CA GLN A 988 -13.92 -37.11 25.48
C GLN A 988 -14.14 -36.82 26.97
N LEU A 989 -15.40 -36.56 27.32
CA LEU A 989 -15.87 -36.73 28.69
C LEU A 989 -15.96 -38.25 28.97
N PRO A 990 -15.37 -38.77 30.05
CA PRO A 990 -15.81 -40.06 30.60
C PRO A 990 -17.25 -39.90 31.13
N GLY A 991 -18.04 -40.96 31.00
CA GLY A 991 -19.31 -41.12 31.72
C GLY A 991 -19.10 -41.75 33.09
#